data_AF-A0A914AVM4-F1
#
_entry.id   AF-A0A914AVM4-F1
#
_cell.length_a   1.000
_cell.length_b   1.000
_cell.length_c   1.000
_cell.angle_alpha   90.00
_cell.angle_beta   90.00
_cell.angle_gamma   90.00
#
_symmetry.space_group_name_H-M   'P 1'
#
loop_
_entity.id
_entity.type
_entity.pdbx_description
1 polymer ?
#
loop_
_entity_poly.entity_id
_entity_poly.type
_entity_poly.pdbx_seq_one_letter_code
_entity_poly.pdbx_strand_id
1 'polypeptide(L)'
;MASSTTTTTSGQSDSPSPSPNKKVKEEGKSYSQKFREKWLTDEKYAQWLRRDPADLNKGKCSVCGTSFVSKRSNLDDHAKGLKHLKRMKERLEPITPANRKPIEQVEVQTPKKTSKAKEKMRAEIKLGAWAAEHNIPSRAFDHFPDVLAKTLSDSKVAQSLHLKRTKVSNVMTNVIGQGFIEDTEKEITCSAKDRMGKRKYSVTIDVTTDRSAGEKQLAVIIKYFDGPVMKTRLLDIVSVADGDAESLFQALSFVITKKGLDWSDCVGWCADTSDVMHGDQDSVKTRLMSVNPHMAAVNRSWHSAALVASQACEVFPGSLEKLVHNVYNYFAHSNKRTAAFKTFQLLTDTEPHKLLKPRQTQWLSLSECITRLLEQWDALLMFMHAQDLSETESDTQACGILAVMRDPYTKIYLEFLSFALPKILAFNKTLESSGSTIHMLADTLRKLYSDILSLYMEPAFIQQCRSLADIDPSNEALMLPLESTYIGVAAFQSLTTLNSTNQMKIEFLQMCRAFLVTTCEEMKNQFPLSDPLLIAASKLNMESVRTGHVTSFVSEILPHFPGVIADKELQRVDDLWRQIPYKEDLSADLDFLHFWQKVFSNEHYDPLSYCVKAIMLVPVANADCEQIFSELRQIKCAQSSHCTADSLMKLAAAREGIRETGCADFEPSKTMYQKFKKSGTLYARQVQEGGDCKGEQN
;
A
#
# COMPACT_ATOMS: atom_id res chain seq x y z
N MET A 1 54.16 44.14 4.33
CA MET A 1 55.13 43.81 3.27
C MET A 1 54.44 44.06 1.94
N ALA A 2 54.46 45.30 1.45
CA ALA A 2 55.43 45.80 0.46
C ALA A 2 55.33 45.01 -0.87
N SER A 3 54.52 45.55 -1.81
CA SER A 3 54.98 46.03 -3.13
C SER A 3 54.83 44.92 -4.19
N SER A 4 54.24 45.13 -5.37
CA SER A 4 54.61 46.15 -6.36
C SER A 4 53.54 46.36 -7.45
N THR A 5 53.31 47.62 -7.76
CA THR A 5 52.82 48.21 -9.02
C THR A 5 53.78 48.01 -10.20
N THR A 6 53.26 47.91 -11.44
CA THR A 6 53.59 48.72 -12.66
C THR A 6 52.94 48.12 -13.94
N THR A 7 52.00 48.78 -14.64
CA THR A 7 52.09 49.80 -15.73
C THR A 7 51.95 49.25 -17.18
N THR A 8 50.80 49.55 -17.77
CA THR A 8 50.45 50.04 -19.13
C THR A 8 51.43 49.99 -20.33
N THR A 9 50.92 49.52 -21.50
CA THR A 9 50.97 50.15 -22.86
C THR A 9 50.13 49.31 -23.86
N SER A 10 49.00 49.81 -24.42
CA SER A 10 48.79 50.60 -25.67
C SER A 10 48.59 49.78 -26.96
N GLY A 11 47.48 49.99 -27.68
CA GLY A 11 47.31 49.61 -29.09
C GLY A 11 45.85 49.53 -29.57
N GLN A 12 45.41 50.55 -30.32
CA GLN A 12 44.19 50.62 -31.16
C GLN A 12 44.21 49.51 -32.26
N SER A 13 43.19 49.14 -33.03
CA SER A 13 41.90 49.70 -33.43
C SER A 13 41.02 48.56 -34.00
N ASP A 14 39.68 48.66 -33.90
CA ASP A 14 38.77 48.70 -35.06
C ASP A 14 37.32 48.46 -34.64
N SER A 15 36.49 49.43 -35.03
CA SER A 15 35.04 49.45 -34.82
C SER A 15 34.33 48.64 -35.90
N PRO A 16 33.10 48.20 -35.63
CA PRO A 16 32.05 48.55 -36.60
C PRO A 16 30.78 49.14 -35.96
N SER A 17 30.19 49.99 -36.78
CA SER A 17 29.11 50.96 -36.58
C SER A 17 27.76 50.36 -36.15
N PRO A 18 26.84 51.18 -35.59
CA PRO A 18 25.57 50.73 -35.06
C PRO A 18 24.49 50.58 -36.13
N SER A 19 23.72 49.50 -36.03
CA SER A 19 22.54 49.19 -36.85
C SER A 19 21.29 49.95 -36.35
N PRO A 20 20.28 50.19 -37.22
CA PRO A 20 19.34 51.28 -37.05
C PRO A 20 18.11 50.95 -36.17
N ASN A 21 17.62 52.02 -35.52
CA ASN A 21 16.36 52.19 -34.79
C ASN A 21 15.26 51.14 -35.08
N LYS A 22 14.99 50.27 -34.09
CA LYS A 22 13.72 49.54 -33.98
C LYS A 22 12.61 50.52 -33.58
N LYS A 23 11.70 50.79 -34.52
CA LYS A 23 10.43 51.48 -34.26
C LYS A 23 9.64 50.75 -33.18
N VAL A 24 9.29 51.48 -32.12
CA VAL A 24 8.28 51.08 -31.13
C VAL A 24 6.94 50.91 -31.87
N LYS A 25 6.33 49.73 -31.77
CA LYS A 25 4.98 49.45 -32.26
C LYS A 25 3.99 50.03 -31.24
N GLU A 26 3.31 51.10 -31.60
CA GLU A 26 2.12 51.55 -30.87
C GLU A 26 1.04 50.46 -30.95
N GLU A 27 0.54 50.03 -29.79
CA GLU A 27 -0.61 49.16 -29.67
C GLU A 27 -1.86 49.91 -30.18
N GLY A 28 -2.32 49.55 -31.37
CA GLY A 28 -3.57 50.05 -31.93
C GLY A 28 -4.74 49.69 -31.03
N LYS A 29 -5.47 50.72 -30.54
CA LYS A 29 -6.73 50.58 -29.81
C LYS A 29 -7.70 49.69 -30.58
N SER A 30 -7.92 48.46 -30.11
CA SER A 30 -8.91 47.52 -30.66
C SER A 30 -10.33 48.04 -30.40
N TYR A 31 -11.02 48.47 -31.43
CA TYR A 31 -12.43 48.87 -31.35
C TYR A 31 -13.31 47.63 -31.09
N SER A 32 -13.83 47.52 -29.87
CA SER A 32 -14.80 46.50 -29.45
C SER A 32 -16.22 46.93 -29.83
N GLN A 33 -16.77 46.33 -30.89
CA GLN A 33 -18.14 46.62 -31.33
C GLN A 33 -19.16 45.91 -30.42
N LYS A 34 -20.03 46.70 -29.77
CA LYS A 34 -21.14 46.20 -28.93
C LYS A 34 -22.30 45.66 -29.77
N PHE A 35 -23.06 44.71 -29.20
CA PHE A 35 -24.26 44.14 -29.81
C PHE A 35 -25.30 45.24 -30.13
N ARG A 36 -25.85 45.22 -31.35
CA ARG A 36 -26.86 46.19 -31.77
C ARG A 36 -28.24 45.55 -31.74
N GLU A 37 -29.16 46.10 -30.95
CA GLU A 37 -30.55 45.61 -30.85
C GLU A 37 -31.29 45.57 -32.18
N LYS A 38 -30.97 46.49 -33.11
CA LYS A 38 -31.55 46.54 -34.46
C LYS A 38 -31.38 45.23 -35.24
N TRP A 39 -30.41 44.38 -34.90
CA TRP A 39 -30.23 43.06 -35.53
C TRP A 39 -31.28 42.03 -35.10
N LEU A 40 -31.96 42.22 -33.97
CA LEU A 40 -33.02 41.32 -33.51
C LEU A 40 -34.31 41.47 -34.33
N THR A 41 -34.47 42.60 -35.01
CA THR A 41 -35.63 42.93 -35.86
C THR A 41 -35.29 42.92 -37.35
N ASP A 42 -34.03 42.68 -37.73
CA ASP A 42 -33.59 42.56 -39.12
C ASP A 42 -34.07 41.23 -39.69
N GLU A 43 -34.81 41.24 -40.81
CA GLU A 43 -35.39 40.04 -41.43
C GLU A 43 -34.36 38.93 -41.67
N LYS A 44 -33.08 39.29 -41.90
CA LYS A 44 -32.00 38.30 -42.11
C LYS A 44 -31.61 37.52 -40.85
N TYR A 45 -31.80 38.10 -39.66
CA TYR A 45 -31.29 37.55 -38.40
C TYR A 45 -32.38 37.28 -37.36
N ALA A 46 -33.51 37.97 -37.42
CA ALA A 46 -34.58 37.94 -36.42
C ALA A 46 -35.11 36.53 -36.12
N GLN A 47 -35.10 35.65 -37.12
CA GLN A 47 -35.60 34.27 -36.99
C GLN A 47 -34.74 33.37 -36.10
N TRP A 48 -33.45 33.70 -35.92
CA TRP A 48 -32.50 32.83 -35.22
C TRP A 48 -31.58 33.54 -34.23
N LEU A 49 -31.33 34.84 -34.35
CA LEU A 49 -30.45 35.60 -33.47
C LEU A 49 -31.17 36.02 -32.17
N ARG A 50 -30.52 35.81 -31.04
CA ARG A 50 -30.95 36.27 -29.70
C ARG A 50 -29.77 36.92 -28.98
N ARG A 51 -30.04 37.66 -27.90
CA ARG A 51 -28.99 38.07 -26.96
C ARG A 51 -28.43 36.85 -26.24
N ASP A 52 -27.13 36.85 -25.97
CA ASP A 52 -26.53 35.84 -25.11
C ASP A 52 -26.88 36.13 -23.64
N PRO A 53 -27.49 35.18 -22.89
CA PRO A 53 -27.79 35.36 -21.48
C PRO A 53 -26.54 35.57 -20.61
N ALA A 54 -25.37 35.07 -21.05
CA ALA A 54 -24.13 35.13 -20.28
C ALA A 54 -23.27 36.37 -20.58
N ASP A 55 -23.51 37.07 -21.69
CA ASP A 55 -22.75 38.26 -22.08
C ASP A 55 -23.61 39.18 -22.97
N LEU A 56 -24.09 40.28 -22.40
CA LEU A 56 -24.99 41.24 -23.05
C LEU A 56 -24.38 41.91 -24.31
N ASN A 57 -23.06 41.82 -24.49
CA ASN A 57 -22.37 42.34 -25.67
C ASN A 57 -22.20 41.29 -26.77
N LYS A 58 -22.74 40.07 -26.62
CA LYS A 58 -22.69 38.99 -27.63
C LYS A 58 -24.07 38.58 -28.11
N GLY A 59 -24.12 38.10 -29.35
CA GLY A 59 -25.28 37.44 -29.91
C GLY A 59 -25.14 35.93 -29.83
N LYS A 60 -26.27 35.23 -29.68
CA LYS A 60 -26.36 33.77 -29.65
C LYS A 60 -27.40 33.30 -30.67
N CYS A 61 -27.05 32.28 -31.44
CA CYS A 61 -27.98 31.64 -32.36
C CYS A 61 -28.87 30.64 -31.60
N SER A 62 -30.19 30.86 -31.63
CA SER A 62 -31.20 29.98 -31.02
C SER A 62 -31.31 28.60 -31.69
N VAL A 63 -30.84 28.47 -32.93
CA VAL A 63 -30.88 27.22 -33.72
C VAL A 63 -29.59 26.40 -33.55
N CYS A 64 -28.45 27.07 -33.50
CA CYS A 64 -27.14 26.41 -33.42
C CYS A 64 -26.59 26.32 -31.98
N GLY A 65 -27.05 27.19 -31.07
CA GLY A 65 -26.50 27.38 -29.73
C GLY A 65 -25.16 28.12 -29.69
N THR A 66 -24.64 28.58 -30.83
CA THR A 66 -23.34 29.25 -30.96
C THR A 66 -23.42 30.73 -30.58
N SER A 67 -22.50 31.17 -29.73
CA SER A 67 -22.30 32.59 -29.38
C SER A 67 -21.18 33.21 -30.20
N PHE A 68 -21.32 34.46 -30.62
CA PHE A 68 -20.34 35.16 -31.44
C PHE A 68 -20.17 36.61 -31.00
N VAL A 69 -18.96 37.14 -31.24
CA VAL A 69 -18.65 38.56 -31.06
C VAL A 69 -19.51 39.37 -32.03
N SER A 70 -20.08 40.46 -31.51
CA SER A 70 -21.07 41.31 -32.16
C SER A 70 -20.54 42.14 -33.34
N LYS A 71 -20.00 41.47 -34.35
CA LYS A 71 -19.65 42.04 -35.66
C LYS A 71 -20.62 41.50 -36.70
N ARG A 72 -21.08 42.38 -37.60
CA ARG A 72 -22.05 42.02 -38.66
C ARG A 72 -21.51 40.92 -39.59
N SER A 73 -20.22 40.96 -39.93
CA SER A 73 -19.56 39.93 -40.75
C SER A 73 -19.69 38.53 -40.14
N ASN A 74 -19.55 38.41 -38.82
CA ASN A 74 -19.65 37.12 -38.13
C ASN A 74 -21.08 36.55 -38.16
N LEU A 75 -22.09 37.42 -38.18
CA LEU A 75 -23.49 37.02 -38.35
C LEU A 75 -23.74 36.52 -39.77
N ASP A 76 -23.23 37.25 -40.77
CA ASP A 76 -23.34 36.87 -42.19
C ASP A 76 -22.63 35.54 -42.48
N ASP A 77 -21.43 35.33 -41.93
CA ASP A 77 -20.68 34.08 -42.09
C ASP A 77 -21.35 32.91 -41.36
N HIS A 78 -21.92 33.15 -40.17
CA HIS A 78 -22.68 32.14 -39.44
C HIS A 78 -23.93 31.71 -40.20
N ALA A 79 -24.69 32.68 -40.75
CA ALA A 79 -25.91 32.42 -41.51
C ALA A 79 -25.65 31.52 -42.74
N LYS A 80 -24.48 31.66 -43.36
CA LYS A 80 -24.05 30.85 -44.52
C LYS A 80 -23.43 29.50 -44.13
N GLY A 81 -23.18 29.26 -42.84
CA GLY A 81 -22.53 28.04 -42.38
C GLY A 81 -23.41 26.79 -42.58
N LEU A 82 -22.81 25.71 -43.10
CA LEU A 82 -23.51 24.43 -43.38
C LEU A 82 -24.28 23.88 -42.16
N LYS A 83 -23.73 24.04 -40.96
CA LYS A 83 -24.37 23.61 -39.70
C LYS A 83 -25.64 24.41 -39.38
N HIS A 84 -25.63 25.70 -39.70
CA HIS A 84 -26.78 26.60 -39.51
C HIS A 84 -27.88 26.32 -40.53
N LEU A 85 -27.52 26.24 -41.81
CA LEU A 85 -28.47 25.94 -42.89
C LEU A 85 -29.18 24.60 -42.70
N LYS A 86 -28.47 23.55 -42.27
CA LYS A 86 -29.06 22.23 -42.01
C LYS A 86 -30.12 22.27 -40.91
N ARG A 87 -29.81 22.91 -39.77
CA ARG A 87 -30.75 23.02 -38.64
C ARG A 87 -31.91 23.98 -38.90
N MET A 88 -31.70 25.02 -39.70
CA MET A 88 -32.78 25.89 -40.15
C MET A 88 -33.76 25.14 -41.04
N LYS A 89 -33.27 24.26 -41.94
CA LYS A 89 -34.11 23.40 -42.77
C LYS A 89 -34.92 22.41 -41.94
N GLU A 90 -34.29 21.76 -40.96
CA GLU A 90 -34.97 20.84 -40.02
C GLU A 90 -36.04 21.54 -39.16
N ARG A 91 -35.94 22.85 -38.91
CA ARG A 91 -36.93 23.65 -38.17
C ARG A 91 -38.13 24.10 -39.01
N LEU A 92 -37.96 24.19 -40.34
CA LEU A 92 -38.97 24.72 -41.27
C LEU A 92 -39.78 23.62 -41.98
N GLU A 93 -39.44 22.34 -41.83
CA GLU A 93 -40.21 21.24 -42.41
C GLU A 93 -41.48 20.93 -41.58
N PRO A 94 -42.69 20.89 -42.19
CA PRO A 94 -43.91 20.53 -41.48
C PRO A 94 -43.91 19.06 -41.04
N ILE A 95 -44.28 18.82 -39.79
CA ILE A 95 -44.42 17.48 -39.22
C ILE A 95 -45.60 16.78 -39.91
N THR A 96 -45.32 15.83 -40.81
CA THR A 96 -46.34 14.93 -41.37
C THR A 96 -46.44 13.62 -40.57
N PRO A 97 -47.61 12.94 -40.58
CA PRO A 97 -47.88 11.78 -39.72
C PRO A 97 -46.97 10.56 -39.96
N ALA A 98 -46.21 10.53 -41.05
CA ALA A 98 -45.30 9.43 -41.40
C ALA A 98 -43.98 9.43 -40.60
N ASN A 99 -43.68 10.49 -39.81
CA ASN A 99 -42.45 10.62 -39.03
C ASN A 99 -42.67 10.56 -37.50
N ARG A 100 -43.74 9.94 -37.02
CA ARG A 100 -43.89 9.63 -35.58
C ARG A 100 -42.81 8.63 -35.16
N LYS A 101 -41.73 9.12 -34.53
CA LYS A 101 -40.92 8.27 -33.66
C LYS A 101 -41.78 7.88 -32.45
N PRO A 102 -41.80 6.60 -32.02
CA PRO A 102 -42.51 6.20 -30.82
C PRO A 102 -42.00 6.95 -29.59
N ILE A 103 -42.91 7.22 -28.67
CA ILE A 103 -42.68 7.82 -27.36
C ILE A 103 -41.56 7.06 -26.63
N GLU A 104 -40.58 7.81 -26.11
CA GLU A 104 -39.44 7.34 -25.34
C GLU A 104 -39.88 6.45 -24.17
N GLN A 105 -39.71 5.13 -24.32
CA GLN A 105 -39.37 4.30 -23.18
C GLN A 105 -37.88 4.52 -22.91
N VAL A 106 -37.60 5.10 -21.74
CA VAL A 106 -36.32 5.10 -21.01
C VAL A 106 -35.10 4.93 -21.91
N GLU A 107 -34.48 6.05 -22.32
CA GLU A 107 -33.14 6.04 -22.91
C GLU A 107 -32.15 5.46 -21.88
N VAL A 108 -31.90 4.15 -21.99
CA VAL A 108 -30.59 3.59 -21.73
C VAL A 108 -29.62 4.41 -22.59
N GLN A 109 -28.71 5.13 -21.94
CA GLN A 109 -27.70 5.95 -22.61
C GLN A 109 -27.00 5.12 -23.68
N THR A 110 -27.36 5.34 -24.94
CA THR A 110 -26.63 4.74 -26.06
C THR A 110 -25.25 5.39 -26.15
N PRO A 111 -24.17 4.62 -26.32
CA PRO A 111 -22.82 5.16 -26.33
C PRO A 111 -22.63 6.06 -27.56
N LYS A 112 -22.22 7.31 -27.34
CA LYS A 112 -21.74 8.21 -28.40
C LYS A 112 -20.77 7.44 -29.30
N LYS A 113 -21.03 7.35 -30.62
CA LYS A 113 -20.16 6.69 -31.61
C LYS A 113 -18.70 7.04 -31.37
N THR A 114 -17.97 6.14 -30.71
CA THR A 114 -16.54 6.23 -30.50
C THR A 114 -15.85 5.96 -31.83
N SER A 115 -14.73 6.65 -32.12
CA SER A 115 -13.98 6.35 -33.34
C SER A 115 -13.39 4.93 -33.23
N LYS A 116 -13.37 4.17 -34.33
CA LYS A 116 -12.78 2.81 -34.38
C LYS A 116 -11.37 2.74 -33.76
N ALA A 117 -10.58 3.80 -33.96
CA ALA A 117 -9.24 3.93 -33.38
C ALA A 117 -9.26 4.02 -31.84
N LYS A 118 -10.27 4.68 -31.26
CA LYS A 118 -10.41 4.79 -29.80
C LYS A 118 -10.87 3.47 -29.18
N GLU A 119 -11.72 2.71 -29.86
CA GLU A 119 -12.17 1.38 -29.41
C GLU A 119 -11.02 0.37 -29.41
N LYS A 120 -10.21 0.34 -30.48
CA LYS A 120 -8.97 -0.45 -30.53
C LYS A 120 -8.04 -0.09 -29.39
N MET A 121 -7.74 1.20 -29.21
CA MET A 121 -6.86 1.68 -28.14
C MET A 121 -7.38 1.30 -26.76
N ARG A 122 -8.69 1.45 -26.52
CA ARG A 122 -9.32 1.03 -25.26
C ARG A 122 -9.15 -0.47 -25.03
N ALA A 123 -9.39 -1.29 -26.06
CA ALA A 123 -9.23 -2.74 -25.96
C ALA A 123 -7.78 -3.14 -25.67
N GLU A 124 -6.80 -2.54 -26.35
CA GLU A 124 -5.38 -2.83 -26.11
C GLU A 124 -4.93 -2.42 -24.69
N ILE A 125 -5.41 -1.29 -24.17
CA ILE A 125 -5.13 -0.88 -22.79
C ILE A 125 -5.84 -1.83 -21.80
N LYS A 126 -7.09 -2.21 -22.03
CA LYS A 126 -7.82 -3.17 -21.17
C LYS A 126 -7.14 -4.54 -21.12
N LEU A 127 -6.68 -5.06 -22.25
CA LEU A 127 -5.93 -6.32 -22.30
C LEU A 127 -4.57 -6.20 -21.58
N GLY A 128 -3.91 -5.04 -21.67
CA GLY A 128 -2.74 -4.74 -20.86
C GLY A 128 -3.04 -4.69 -19.36
N ALA A 129 -4.19 -4.14 -18.96
CA ALA A 129 -4.62 -4.09 -17.58
C ALA A 129 -4.86 -5.50 -17.01
N TRP A 130 -5.60 -6.33 -17.77
CA TRP A 130 -5.77 -7.74 -17.42
C TRP A 130 -4.43 -8.48 -17.28
N ALA A 131 -3.49 -8.24 -18.19
CA ALA A 131 -2.18 -8.85 -18.11
C ALA A 131 -1.40 -8.42 -16.85
N ALA A 132 -1.47 -7.13 -16.49
CA ALA A 132 -0.81 -6.59 -15.31
C ALA A 132 -1.40 -7.12 -14.00
N GLU A 133 -2.73 -7.17 -13.88
CA GLU A 133 -3.42 -7.62 -12.67
C GLU A 133 -3.12 -9.10 -12.35
N HIS A 134 -3.08 -9.95 -13.38
CA HIS A 134 -2.94 -11.40 -13.23
C HIS A 134 -1.52 -11.93 -13.45
N ASN A 135 -0.51 -11.05 -13.50
CA ASN A 135 0.89 -11.41 -13.76
C ASN A 135 1.07 -12.26 -15.03
N ILE A 136 0.34 -11.93 -16.10
CA ILE A 136 0.43 -12.67 -17.37
C ILE A 136 1.76 -12.31 -18.05
N PRO A 137 2.63 -13.30 -18.34
CA PRO A 137 3.89 -13.01 -19.02
C PRO A 137 3.66 -12.38 -20.39
N SER A 138 4.41 -11.33 -20.72
CA SER A 138 4.26 -10.64 -22.03
C SER A 138 4.46 -11.59 -23.23
N ARG A 139 5.18 -12.70 -23.06
CA ARG A 139 5.36 -13.74 -24.09
C ARG A 139 4.03 -14.43 -24.47
N ALA A 140 3.05 -14.48 -23.57
CA ALA A 140 1.73 -15.01 -23.88
C ALA A 140 1.05 -14.24 -25.02
N PHE A 141 1.42 -12.97 -25.22
CA PHE A 141 0.85 -12.10 -26.25
C PHE A 141 1.44 -12.28 -27.65
N ASP A 142 2.43 -13.16 -27.86
CA ASP A 142 3.04 -13.35 -29.18
C ASP A 142 2.04 -13.87 -30.24
N HIS A 143 1.11 -14.72 -29.81
CA HIS A 143 0.04 -15.27 -30.65
C HIS A 143 -1.38 -14.97 -30.14
N PHE A 144 -1.52 -14.44 -28.91
CA PHE A 144 -2.84 -14.21 -28.30
C PHE A 144 -3.77 -13.30 -29.12
N PRO A 145 -3.32 -12.17 -29.72
CA PRO A 145 -4.18 -11.36 -30.59
C PRO A 145 -4.70 -12.14 -31.81
N ASP A 146 -3.88 -13.05 -32.37
CA ASP A 146 -4.26 -13.86 -33.53
C ASP A 146 -5.31 -14.91 -33.14
N VAL A 147 -5.21 -15.46 -31.93
CA VAL A 147 -6.22 -16.37 -31.36
C VAL A 147 -7.54 -15.63 -31.14
N LEU A 148 -7.51 -14.42 -30.57
CA LEU A 148 -8.72 -13.59 -30.40
C LEU A 148 -9.38 -13.25 -31.74
N ALA A 149 -8.58 -12.90 -32.75
CA ALA A 149 -9.08 -12.61 -34.10
C ALA A 149 -9.75 -13.84 -34.75
N LYS A 150 -9.21 -15.06 -34.55
CA LYS A 150 -9.80 -16.29 -35.11
C LYS A 150 -11.03 -16.76 -34.35
N THR A 151 -11.05 -16.62 -33.02
CA THR A 151 -12.16 -17.06 -32.16
C THR A 151 -13.34 -16.08 -32.18
N LEU A 152 -13.07 -14.78 -32.27
CA LEU A 152 -14.06 -13.70 -32.32
C LEU A 152 -14.10 -13.08 -33.72
N SER A 153 -14.43 -13.89 -34.72
CA SER A 153 -14.30 -13.54 -36.14
C SER A 153 -15.20 -12.37 -36.56
N ASP A 154 -16.34 -12.20 -35.90
CA ASP A 154 -17.32 -11.13 -36.08
C ASP A 154 -16.89 -9.78 -35.46
N SER A 155 -15.96 -9.81 -34.50
CA SER A 155 -15.50 -8.61 -33.79
C SER A 155 -14.46 -7.83 -34.58
N LYS A 156 -14.89 -6.69 -35.16
CA LYS A 156 -14.00 -5.73 -35.84
C LYS A 156 -12.86 -5.22 -34.94
N VAL A 157 -13.09 -5.14 -33.63
CA VAL A 157 -12.07 -4.72 -32.66
C VAL A 157 -11.01 -5.80 -32.54
N ALA A 158 -11.41 -7.06 -32.35
CA ALA A 158 -10.50 -8.21 -32.25
C ALA A 158 -9.60 -8.34 -33.48
N GLN A 159 -10.17 -8.22 -34.68
CA GLN A 159 -9.41 -8.24 -35.95
C GLN A 159 -8.37 -7.11 -36.06
N SER A 160 -8.57 -6.00 -35.35
CA SER A 160 -7.71 -4.83 -35.43
C SER A 160 -6.61 -4.80 -34.37
N LEU A 161 -6.60 -5.75 -33.42
CA LEU A 161 -5.64 -5.76 -32.31
C LEU A 161 -4.22 -6.04 -32.80
N HIS A 162 -3.28 -5.19 -32.39
CA HIS A 162 -1.85 -5.40 -32.62
C HIS A 162 -1.12 -5.22 -31.31
N LEU A 163 -1.31 -6.18 -30.40
CA LEU A 163 -0.80 -6.16 -29.03
C LEU A 163 0.09 -7.38 -28.78
N LYS A 164 1.27 -7.41 -29.39
CA LYS A 164 2.29 -8.44 -29.16
C LYS A 164 3.16 -8.12 -27.95
N ARG A 165 4.08 -9.02 -27.59
CA ARG A 165 4.96 -8.95 -26.41
C ARG A 165 5.51 -7.57 -26.08
N THR A 166 6.23 -6.91 -26.99
CA THR A 166 6.86 -5.61 -26.71
C THR A 166 5.82 -4.54 -26.40
N LYS A 167 4.71 -4.55 -27.16
CA LYS A 167 3.67 -3.54 -26.99
C LYS A 167 2.91 -3.76 -25.70
N VAL A 168 2.52 -4.99 -25.34
CA VAL A 168 1.82 -5.24 -24.09
C VAL A 168 2.69 -4.87 -22.88
N SER A 169 3.99 -5.18 -22.93
CA SER A 169 4.94 -4.79 -21.89
C SER A 169 4.96 -3.27 -21.70
N ASN A 170 5.07 -2.50 -22.79
CA ASN A 170 5.10 -1.05 -22.73
C ASN A 170 3.73 -0.43 -22.41
N VAL A 171 2.63 -1.11 -22.73
CA VAL A 171 1.28 -0.70 -22.29
C VAL A 171 1.16 -0.86 -20.77
N MET A 172 1.58 -2.00 -20.22
CA MET A 172 1.55 -2.23 -18.78
C MET A 172 2.41 -1.19 -18.04
N THR A 173 3.65 -0.97 -18.47
CA THR A 173 4.59 -0.10 -17.74
C THR A 173 4.42 1.38 -18.08
N ASN A 174 4.60 1.75 -19.35
CA ASN A 174 4.73 3.15 -19.76
C ASN A 174 3.39 3.85 -20.02
N VAL A 175 2.28 3.10 -20.14
CA VAL A 175 0.94 3.68 -20.30
C VAL A 175 0.15 3.57 -19.01
N ILE A 176 -0.09 2.37 -18.52
CA ILE A 176 -0.93 2.12 -17.34
C ILE A 176 -0.16 2.50 -16.09
N GLY A 177 0.98 1.87 -15.83
CA GLY A 177 1.81 2.11 -14.65
C GLY A 177 2.20 3.58 -14.49
N GLN A 178 2.80 4.17 -15.53
CA GLN A 178 3.13 5.59 -15.52
C GLN A 178 1.90 6.51 -15.43
N GLY A 179 0.75 6.08 -15.96
CA GLY A 179 -0.51 6.80 -15.83
C GLY A 179 -0.95 6.88 -14.36
N PHE A 180 -0.95 5.74 -13.65
CA PHE A 180 -1.26 5.71 -12.23
C PHE A 180 -0.24 6.45 -11.38
N ILE A 181 1.06 6.35 -11.67
CA ILE A 181 2.09 7.13 -10.96
C ILE A 181 1.80 8.64 -11.05
N GLU A 182 1.54 9.15 -12.27
CA GLU A 182 1.22 10.57 -12.46
C GLU A 182 -0.11 10.98 -11.84
N ASP A 183 -1.11 10.09 -11.84
CA ASP A 183 -2.40 10.36 -11.25
C ASP A 183 -2.29 10.37 -9.70
N THR A 184 -1.51 9.46 -9.09
CA THR A 184 -1.15 9.47 -7.66
C THR A 184 -0.35 10.72 -7.28
N GLU A 185 0.64 11.11 -8.07
CA GLU A 185 1.41 12.35 -7.84
C GLU A 185 0.52 13.59 -7.88
N LYS A 186 -0.40 13.67 -8.86
CA LYS A 186 -1.41 14.74 -8.91
C LYS A 186 -2.32 14.69 -7.70
N GLU A 187 -2.74 13.50 -7.29
CA GLU A 187 -3.62 13.35 -6.15
C GLU A 187 -2.96 13.85 -4.87
N ILE A 188 -1.73 13.41 -4.58
CA ILE A 188 -0.94 13.86 -3.43
C ILE A 188 -0.72 15.38 -3.48
N THR A 189 -0.43 15.94 -4.66
CA THR A 189 -0.17 17.39 -4.82
C THR A 189 -1.44 18.24 -4.85
N CYS A 190 -2.58 17.70 -5.28
CA CYS A 190 -3.88 18.39 -5.34
C CYS A 190 -4.76 18.14 -4.11
N SER A 191 -4.43 17.16 -3.27
CA SER A 191 -5.14 16.86 -2.03
C SER A 191 -5.29 18.11 -1.17
N ALA A 192 -6.44 18.22 -0.50
CA ALA A 192 -6.79 19.39 0.29
C ALA A 192 -5.70 19.69 1.32
N LYS A 193 -5.21 20.92 1.28
CA LYS A 193 -4.27 21.44 2.28
C LYS A 193 -4.99 21.60 3.62
N ASP A 194 -4.25 21.44 4.71
CA ASP A 194 -4.72 21.81 6.03
C ASP A 194 -4.90 23.33 6.18
N ARG A 195 -5.41 23.77 7.33
CA ARG A 195 -5.60 25.19 7.65
C ARG A 195 -4.33 26.03 7.60
N MET A 196 -3.16 25.38 7.62
CA MET A 196 -1.85 26.01 7.51
C MET A 196 -1.28 25.93 6.08
N GLY A 197 -2.07 25.43 5.12
CA GLY A 197 -1.66 25.30 3.72
C GLY A 197 -0.71 24.13 3.47
N LYS A 198 -0.58 23.21 4.43
CA LYS A 198 0.36 22.08 4.49
C LYS A 198 -0.36 20.75 4.27
N ARG A 199 0.36 19.70 3.86
CA ARG A 199 -0.23 18.40 3.50
C ARG A 199 0.32 17.29 4.37
N LYS A 200 -0.43 16.84 5.37
CA LYS A 200 0.05 15.78 6.25
C LYS A 200 0.08 14.43 5.54
N TYR A 201 1.19 13.72 5.67
CA TYR A 201 1.39 12.37 5.14
C TYR A 201 2.29 11.56 6.08
N SER A 202 2.37 10.26 5.87
CA SER A 202 3.39 9.41 6.50
C SER A 202 4.03 8.48 5.48
N VAL A 203 5.17 7.92 5.87
CA VAL A 203 5.97 7.07 4.99
C VAL A 203 6.24 5.72 5.63
N THR A 204 6.05 4.63 4.88
CA THR A 204 6.55 3.31 5.27
C THR A 204 7.61 2.87 4.28
N ILE A 205 8.75 2.40 4.77
CA ILE A 205 9.85 1.92 3.92
C ILE A 205 10.14 0.45 4.17
N ASP A 206 10.59 -0.23 3.11
CA ASP A 206 11.13 -1.59 3.20
C ASP A 206 12.31 -1.73 2.25
N VAL A 207 13.37 -2.37 2.71
CA VAL A 207 14.56 -2.63 1.89
C VAL A 207 14.50 -4.08 1.45
N THR A 208 14.54 -4.29 0.14
CA THR A 208 14.57 -5.62 -0.45
C THR A 208 15.82 -5.78 -1.31
N THR A 209 16.46 -6.94 -1.24
CA THR A 209 17.61 -7.25 -2.10
C THR A 209 17.13 -7.90 -3.39
N ASP A 210 17.54 -7.38 -4.55
CA ASP A 210 17.42 -8.11 -5.81
C ASP A 210 18.47 -9.21 -5.86
N ARG A 211 18.04 -10.46 -5.69
CA ARG A 211 18.93 -11.64 -5.70
C ARG A 211 19.63 -11.85 -7.05
N SER A 212 19.13 -11.28 -8.14
CA SER A 212 19.73 -11.40 -9.47
C SER A 212 20.82 -10.37 -9.74
N ALA A 213 20.71 -9.15 -9.19
CA ALA A 213 21.64 -8.04 -9.42
C ALA A 213 22.59 -7.76 -8.25
N GLY A 214 22.28 -8.22 -7.04
CA GLY A 214 23.00 -7.84 -5.83
C GLY A 214 22.67 -6.42 -5.34
N GLU A 215 21.85 -5.66 -6.08
CA GLU A 215 21.43 -4.31 -5.70
C GLU A 215 20.34 -4.34 -4.62
N LYS A 216 20.43 -3.43 -3.64
CA LYS A 216 19.36 -3.17 -2.68
C LYS A 216 18.36 -2.19 -3.28
N GLN A 217 17.08 -2.44 -3.09
CA GLN A 217 15.99 -1.59 -3.54
C GLN A 217 15.16 -1.15 -2.35
N LEU A 218 15.07 0.16 -2.16
CA LEU A 218 14.23 0.81 -1.15
C LEU A 218 12.86 1.08 -1.77
N ALA A 219 11.84 0.39 -1.26
CA ALA A 219 10.45 0.68 -1.58
C ALA A 219 9.92 1.73 -0.60
N VAL A 220 9.29 2.78 -1.14
CA VAL A 220 8.73 3.89 -0.36
C VAL A 220 7.21 3.89 -0.58
N ILE A 221 6.45 3.68 0.50
CA ILE A 221 4.99 3.73 0.52
C ILE A 221 4.57 5.01 1.24
N ILE A 222 3.60 5.72 0.68
CA ILE A 222 3.03 6.93 1.26
C ILE A 222 1.60 6.68 1.73
N LYS A 223 1.23 7.25 2.87
CA LYS A 223 -0.14 7.27 3.37
C LYS A 223 -0.59 8.73 3.53
N TYR A 224 -1.77 9.06 3.01
CA TYR A 224 -2.31 10.42 2.98
C TYR A 224 -3.84 10.41 2.93
N PHE A 225 -4.46 11.60 3.03
CA PHE A 225 -5.90 11.79 2.87
C PHE A 225 -6.21 12.57 1.59
N ASP A 226 -7.15 12.05 0.80
CA ASP A 226 -7.80 12.73 -0.33
C ASP A 226 -9.25 13.05 0.08
N GLY A 227 -9.49 14.29 0.49
CA GLY A 227 -10.73 14.70 1.13
C GLY A 227 -10.96 13.93 2.45
N PRO A 228 -12.09 13.21 2.61
CA PRO A 228 -12.34 12.36 3.77
C PRO A 228 -11.69 10.96 3.64
N VAL A 229 -11.25 10.56 2.45
CA VAL A 229 -10.80 9.19 2.17
C VAL A 229 -9.30 9.05 2.43
N MET A 230 -8.91 8.05 3.22
CA MET A 230 -7.52 7.69 3.45
C MET A 230 -7.02 6.78 2.34
N LYS A 231 -5.80 7.00 1.87
CA LYS A 231 -5.16 6.18 0.85
C LYS A 231 -3.73 5.85 1.24
N THR A 232 -3.35 4.60 0.97
CA THR A 232 -1.98 4.08 1.07
C THR A 232 -1.54 3.73 -0.34
N ARG A 233 -0.42 4.27 -0.83
CA ARG A 233 0.06 4.07 -2.20
C ARG A 233 1.56 3.83 -2.26
N LEU A 234 2.03 3.03 -3.22
CA LEU A 234 3.44 2.97 -3.55
C LEU A 234 3.89 4.31 -4.18
N LEU A 235 4.87 4.99 -3.57
CA LEU A 235 5.35 6.31 -3.99
C LEU A 235 6.52 6.23 -4.98
N ASP A 236 7.54 5.44 -4.66
CA ASP A 236 8.69 5.21 -5.53
C ASP A 236 9.44 3.93 -5.11
N ILE A 237 10.26 3.40 -6.02
CA ILE A 237 11.25 2.36 -5.72
C ILE A 237 12.60 2.85 -6.24
N VAL A 238 13.59 2.92 -5.36
CA VAL A 238 14.92 3.41 -5.70
C VAL A 238 15.97 2.35 -5.43
N SER A 239 16.88 2.14 -6.39
CA SER A 239 18.08 1.33 -6.15
C SER A 239 19.03 2.11 -5.24
N VAL A 240 19.61 1.42 -4.27
CA VAL A 240 20.59 1.96 -3.32
C VAL A 240 21.84 1.11 -3.41
N ALA A 241 22.99 1.76 -3.58
CA ALA A 241 24.29 1.08 -3.73
C ALA A 241 24.67 0.37 -2.43
N ASP A 242 24.59 1.09 -1.32
CA ASP A 242 24.87 0.60 0.02
C ASP A 242 23.60 0.62 0.88
N GLY A 243 23.49 -0.33 1.82
CA GLY A 243 22.34 -0.39 2.72
C GLY A 243 22.63 0.12 4.11
N ASP A 244 23.55 1.09 4.23
CA ASP A 244 23.79 1.82 5.47
C ASP A 244 22.75 2.93 5.67
N ALA A 245 22.74 3.51 6.87
CA ALA A 245 21.73 4.48 7.28
C ALA A 245 21.77 5.78 6.46
N GLU A 246 22.96 6.23 6.06
CA GLU A 246 23.11 7.48 5.31
C GLU A 246 22.63 7.32 3.87
N SER A 247 23.07 6.25 3.20
CA SER A 247 22.67 5.91 1.84
C SER A 247 21.15 5.77 1.73
N LEU A 248 20.52 5.12 2.70
CA LEU A 248 19.05 4.98 2.76
C LEU A 248 18.34 6.32 3.02
N PHE A 249 18.85 7.12 3.96
CA PHE A 249 18.29 8.43 4.27
C PHE A 249 18.38 9.40 3.08
N GLN A 250 19.52 9.42 2.37
CA GLN A 250 19.70 10.23 1.17
C GLN A 250 18.77 9.81 0.04
N ALA A 251 18.66 8.50 -0.21
CA ALA A 251 17.76 7.96 -1.22
C ALA A 251 16.29 8.31 -0.90
N LEU A 252 15.88 8.18 0.35
CA LEU A 252 14.54 8.55 0.81
C LEU A 252 14.29 10.06 0.67
N SER A 253 15.24 10.90 1.12
CA SER A 253 15.13 12.36 1.00
C SER A 253 15.09 12.82 -0.46
N PHE A 254 15.82 12.16 -1.35
CA PHE A 254 15.74 12.39 -2.78
C PHE A 254 14.34 12.10 -3.31
N VAL A 255 13.72 10.97 -2.92
CA VAL A 255 12.34 10.63 -3.31
C VAL A 255 11.36 11.70 -2.83
N ILE A 256 11.38 12.05 -1.55
CA ILE A 256 10.47 13.06 -0.96
C ILE A 256 10.61 14.40 -1.70
N THR A 257 11.84 14.88 -1.90
CA THR A 257 12.10 16.17 -2.58
C THR A 257 11.67 16.13 -4.05
N LYS A 258 12.00 15.05 -4.77
CA LYS A 258 11.64 14.85 -6.19
C LYS A 258 10.12 14.88 -6.39
N LYS A 259 9.34 14.39 -5.42
CA LYS A 259 7.88 14.37 -5.45
C LYS A 259 7.25 15.68 -4.96
N GLY A 260 8.05 16.69 -4.60
CA GLY A 260 7.54 17.98 -4.10
C GLY A 260 6.90 17.91 -2.72
N LEU A 261 7.34 16.94 -1.91
CA LEU A 261 6.93 16.75 -0.52
C LEU A 261 7.96 17.36 0.43
N ASP A 262 7.53 17.66 1.65
CA ASP A 262 8.34 18.31 2.68
C ASP A 262 8.32 17.50 3.98
N TRP A 263 9.49 17.27 4.57
CA TRP A 263 9.61 16.51 5.81
C TRP A 263 8.86 17.12 7.00
N SER A 264 8.67 18.44 7.03
CA SER A 264 7.87 19.15 8.05
C SER A 264 6.37 18.81 8.00
N ASP A 265 5.94 18.20 6.91
CA ASP A 265 4.59 17.74 6.68
C ASP A 265 4.42 16.24 6.94
N CYS A 266 5.52 15.50 7.09
CA CYS A 266 5.50 14.09 7.45
C CYS A 266 5.18 13.92 8.94
N VAL A 267 4.02 13.33 9.27
CA VAL A 267 3.57 13.13 10.65
C VAL A 267 4.11 11.84 11.28
N GLY A 268 4.56 10.90 10.46
CA GLY A 268 5.08 9.63 10.96
C GLY A 268 5.86 8.85 9.91
N TRP A 269 6.69 7.93 10.38
CA TRP A 269 7.38 6.98 9.53
C TRP A 269 7.45 5.59 10.17
N CYS A 270 7.63 4.57 9.33
CA CYS A 270 7.70 3.17 9.75
C CYS A 270 8.71 2.39 8.89
N ALA A 271 9.55 1.57 9.53
CA ALA A 271 10.55 0.71 8.90
C ALA A 271 10.82 -0.54 9.74
N ASP A 272 11.59 -1.50 9.20
CA ASP A 272 12.05 -2.65 9.98
C ASP A 272 12.88 -2.23 11.21
N THR A 273 13.02 -3.11 12.19
CA THR A 273 13.67 -2.79 13.48
C THR A 273 15.17 -3.04 13.45
N SER A 274 15.80 -3.07 12.26
CA SER A 274 17.26 -3.22 12.18
C SER A 274 17.98 -2.02 12.77
N ASP A 275 19.21 -2.23 13.27
CA ASP A 275 20.04 -1.15 13.82
C ASP A 275 20.24 0.00 12.82
N VAL A 276 20.35 -0.33 11.53
CA VAL A 276 20.45 0.66 10.45
C VAL A 276 19.23 1.57 10.40
N MET A 277 18.03 1.03 10.63
CA MET A 277 16.78 1.79 10.60
C MET A 277 16.51 2.50 11.93
N HIS A 278 16.58 1.78 13.04
CA HIS A 278 16.06 2.23 14.35
C HIS A 278 17.11 2.36 15.45
N GLY A 279 18.39 2.06 15.17
CA GLY A 279 19.47 2.15 16.15
C GLY A 279 19.62 3.54 16.77
N ASP A 280 20.19 3.60 17.96
CA ASP A 280 20.32 4.87 18.71
C ASP A 280 21.44 5.77 18.19
N GLN A 281 22.35 5.22 17.38
CA GLN A 281 23.49 5.91 16.80
C GLN A 281 23.52 5.70 15.30
N ASP A 282 23.67 6.78 14.54
CA ASP A 282 23.83 6.77 13.08
C ASP A 282 22.83 5.86 12.33
N SER A 283 21.55 6.04 12.63
CA SER A 283 20.44 5.31 12.00
C SER A 283 19.56 6.22 11.16
N VAL A 284 18.75 5.63 10.27
CA VAL A 284 17.72 6.35 9.51
C VAL A 284 16.78 7.11 10.46
N LYS A 285 16.41 6.52 11.60
CA LYS A 285 15.64 7.19 12.67
C LYS A 285 16.32 8.47 13.15
N THR A 286 17.58 8.37 13.60
CA THR A 286 18.30 9.55 14.14
C THR A 286 18.43 10.66 13.10
N ARG A 287 18.65 10.29 11.83
CA ARG A 287 18.75 11.22 10.71
C ARG A 287 17.40 11.88 10.39
N LEU A 288 16.31 11.12 10.34
CA LEU A 288 14.95 11.65 10.13
C LEU A 288 14.52 12.59 11.27
N MET A 289 14.81 12.23 12.52
CA MET A 289 14.51 13.08 13.68
C MET A 289 15.27 14.41 13.66
N SER A 290 16.45 14.46 13.00
CA SER A 290 17.17 15.72 12.82
C SER A 290 16.46 16.69 11.86
N VAL A 291 15.68 16.16 10.92
CA VAL A 291 14.94 16.96 9.92
C VAL A 291 13.55 17.32 10.42
N ASN A 292 12.87 16.40 11.11
CA ASN A 292 11.59 16.65 11.77
C ASN A 292 11.54 15.93 13.14
N PRO A 293 11.84 16.66 14.24
CA PRO A 293 11.83 16.11 15.60
C PRO A 293 10.45 15.69 16.11
N HIS A 294 9.37 16.11 15.44
CA HIS A 294 8.00 15.85 15.84
C HIS A 294 7.34 14.70 15.07
N MET A 295 8.12 14.00 14.25
CA MET A 295 7.61 12.85 13.51
C MET A 295 7.44 11.65 14.42
N ALA A 296 6.30 10.97 14.35
CA ALA A 296 6.11 9.70 15.04
C ALA A 296 6.99 8.61 14.40
N ALA A 297 7.84 7.96 15.19
CA ALA A 297 8.56 6.76 14.77
C ALA A 297 7.84 5.53 15.32
N VAL A 298 7.36 4.66 14.42
CA VAL A 298 6.66 3.43 14.81
C VAL A 298 7.33 2.23 14.16
N ASN A 299 7.71 1.25 14.98
CA ASN A 299 8.25 -0.02 14.51
C ASN A 299 7.20 -0.79 13.69
N ARG A 300 7.62 -1.56 12.68
CA ARG A 300 6.69 -2.41 11.92
C ARG A 300 6.14 -3.52 12.83
N SER A 301 4.87 -3.41 13.21
CA SER A 301 4.22 -4.32 14.16
C SER A 301 4.36 -5.80 13.80
N TRP A 302 4.21 -6.15 12.53
CA TRP A 302 4.38 -7.53 12.06
C TRP A 302 5.79 -8.06 12.27
N HIS A 303 6.80 -7.27 11.91
CA HIS A 303 8.20 -7.67 12.07
C HIS A 303 8.58 -7.74 13.55
N SER A 304 8.15 -6.76 14.35
CA SER A 304 8.32 -6.75 15.79
C SER A 304 7.73 -8.01 16.45
N ALA A 305 6.49 -8.37 16.14
CA ALA A 305 5.88 -9.58 16.71
C ALA A 305 6.51 -10.88 16.17
N ALA A 306 7.00 -10.88 14.93
CA ALA A 306 7.77 -11.99 14.38
C ALA A 306 9.09 -12.19 15.12
N LEU A 307 9.75 -11.08 15.47
CA LEU A 307 11.00 -11.06 16.24
C LEU A 307 10.76 -11.52 17.68
N VAL A 308 9.70 -11.03 18.34
CA VAL A 308 9.26 -11.53 19.67
C VAL A 308 9.10 -13.05 19.66
N ALA A 309 8.35 -13.58 18.70
CA ALA A 309 8.14 -15.02 18.58
C ALA A 309 9.45 -15.77 18.29
N SER A 310 10.34 -15.18 17.49
CA SER A 310 11.63 -15.79 17.17
C SER A 310 12.53 -15.90 18.38
N GLN A 311 12.75 -14.78 19.06
CA GLN A 311 13.62 -14.70 20.22
C GLN A 311 13.09 -15.55 21.39
N ALA A 312 11.77 -15.56 21.60
CA ALA A 312 11.15 -16.41 22.60
C ALA A 312 11.38 -17.91 22.29
N CYS A 313 11.31 -18.32 21.02
CA CYS A 313 11.53 -19.71 20.65
C CYS A 313 13.01 -20.17 20.70
N GLU A 314 13.98 -19.24 20.72
CA GLU A 314 15.40 -19.59 20.88
C GLU A 314 15.73 -20.23 22.23
N VAL A 315 14.84 -20.10 23.23
CA VAL A 315 14.99 -20.81 24.51
C VAL A 315 14.86 -22.32 24.35
N PHE A 316 14.21 -22.79 23.30
CA PHE A 316 14.02 -24.21 23.03
C PHE A 316 15.17 -24.81 22.21
N PRO A 317 15.37 -26.14 22.27
CA PRO A 317 16.39 -26.77 21.46
C PRO A 317 16.05 -26.64 19.97
N GLY A 318 17.03 -26.27 19.14
CA GLY A 318 16.84 -26.13 17.69
C GLY A 318 16.42 -27.43 16.97
N SER A 319 16.37 -28.58 17.67
CA SER A 319 15.79 -29.82 17.16
C SER A 319 14.28 -29.70 16.88
N LEU A 320 13.53 -28.87 17.62
CA LEU A 320 12.09 -28.69 17.41
C LEU A 320 11.79 -28.03 16.06
N GLU A 321 12.46 -26.91 15.76
CA GLU A 321 12.33 -26.23 14.47
C GLU A 321 12.78 -27.17 13.34
N LYS A 322 13.95 -27.80 13.50
CA LYS A 322 14.47 -28.76 12.52
C LYS A 322 13.51 -29.92 12.28
N LEU A 323 12.79 -30.41 13.29
CA LEU A 323 11.80 -31.48 13.13
C LEU A 323 10.69 -31.06 12.15
N VAL A 324 10.12 -29.87 12.31
CA VAL A 324 9.05 -29.36 11.42
C VAL A 324 9.56 -29.27 9.97
N HIS A 325 10.78 -28.75 9.77
CA HIS A 325 11.42 -28.67 8.47
C HIS A 325 11.72 -30.04 7.86
N ASN A 326 12.30 -30.96 8.64
CA ASN A 326 12.69 -32.29 8.20
C ASN A 326 11.47 -33.12 7.79
N VAL A 327 10.40 -33.07 8.59
CA VAL A 327 9.13 -33.77 8.28
C VAL A 327 8.57 -33.24 6.96
N TYR A 328 8.46 -31.93 6.76
CA TYR A 328 7.99 -31.40 5.48
C TYR A 328 8.88 -31.83 4.29
N ASN A 329 10.20 -31.66 4.40
CA ASN A 329 11.15 -31.96 3.34
C ASN A 329 11.15 -33.45 2.97
N TYR A 330 10.91 -34.33 3.94
CA TYR A 330 10.84 -35.78 3.72
C TYR A 330 9.73 -36.17 2.72
N PHE A 331 8.61 -35.44 2.72
CA PHE A 331 7.47 -35.69 1.83
C PHE A 331 7.42 -34.79 0.59
N ALA A 332 7.97 -33.57 0.66
CA ALA A 332 7.79 -32.51 -0.35
C ALA A 332 8.10 -32.92 -1.80
N HIS A 333 9.04 -33.86 -2.00
CA HIS A 333 9.50 -34.29 -3.32
C HIS A 333 9.20 -35.76 -3.64
N SER A 334 8.41 -36.45 -2.81
CA SER A 334 8.11 -37.88 -3.00
C SER A 334 6.61 -38.15 -3.02
N ASN A 335 6.07 -38.26 -4.23
CA ASN A 335 4.69 -38.69 -4.46
C ASN A 335 4.44 -40.10 -3.88
N LYS A 336 5.45 -40.98 -3.93
CA LYS A 336 5.38 -42.34 -3.36
C LYS A 336 5.21 -42.28 -1.84
N ARG A 337 6.06 -41.53 -1.13
CA ARG A 337 5.95 -41.36 0.34
C ARG A 337 4.63 -40.71 0.72
N THR A 338 4.21 -39.67 -0.01
CA THR A 338 2.93 -38.99 0.22
C THR A 338 1.73 -39.93 0.03
N ALA A 339 1.75 -40.77 -1.00
CA ALA A 339 0.70 -41.76 -1.23
C ALA A 339 0.68 -42.85 -0.15
N ALA A 340 1.85 -43.35 0.26
CA ALA A 340 1.96 -44.33 1.33
C ALA A 340 1.51 -43.75 2.68
N PHE A 341 1.89 -42.51 3.00
CA PHE A 341 1.49 -41.83 4.23
C PHE A 341 -0.03 -41.70 4.39
N LYS A 342 -0.77 -41.47 3.29
CA LYS A 342 -2.23 -41.45 3.32
C LYS A 342 -2.86 -42.74 3.88
N THR A 343 -2.23 -43.89 3.63
CA THR A 343 -2.68 -45.15 4.22
C THR A 343 -2.58 -45.12 5.74
N PHE A 344 -1.52 -44.54 6.29
CA PHE A 344 -1.35 -44.40 7.73
C PHE A 344 -2.31 -43.37 8.33
N GLN A 345 -2.58 -42.26 7.63
CA GLN A 345 -3.61 -41.30 8.03
C GLN A 345 -4.99 -41.99 8.15
N LEU A 346 -5.35 -42.86 7.19
CA LEU A 346 -6.58 -43.65 7.25
C LEU A 346 -6.59 -44.66 8.40
N LEU A 347 -5.44 -45.31 8.69
CA LEU A 347 -5.32 -46.28 9.79
C LEU A 347 -5.48 -45.63 11.17
N THR A 348 -5.08 -44.37 11.33
CA THR A 348 -5.18 -43.60 12.57
C THR A 348 -6.43 -42.71 12.63
N ASP A 349 -7.38 -42.90 11.71
CA ASP A 349 -8.59 -42.07 11.59
C ASP A 349 -8.28 -40.55 11.55
N THR A 350 -7.17 -40.20 10.92
CA THR A 350 -6.68 -38.82 10.77
C THR A 350 -7.06 -38.29 9.40
N GLU A 351 -7.59 -37.07 9.34
CA GLU A 351 -7.93 -36.45 8.06
C GLU A 351 -6.68 -36.39 7.13
N PRO A 352 -6.80 -36.73 5.83
CA PRO A 352 -5.68 -36.89 4.92
C PRO A 352 -5.13 -35.55 4.41
N HIS A 353 -4.84 -34.65 5.34
CA HIS A 353 -4.29 -33.34 5.07
C HIS A 353 -2.83 -33.41 4.66
N LYS A 354 -2.42 -32.48 3.78
CA LYS A 354 -1.02 -32.32 3.39
C LYS A 354 -0.25 -31.59 4.48
N LEU A 355 1.02 -31.94 4.66
CA LEU A 355 1.92 -31.16 5.52
C LEU A 355 2.14 -29.76 4.94
N LEU A 356 2.18 -28.76 5.81
CA LEU A 356 2.36 -27.37 5.42
C LEU A 356 3.85 -27.07 5.21
N LYS A 357 4.15 -26.25 4.21
CA LYS A 357 5.51 -25.80 3.93
C LYS A 357 5.91 -24.75 4.95
N PRO A 358 6.94 -24.97 5.78
CA PRO A 358 7.48 -23.92 6.63
C PRO A 358 8.09 -22.82 5.75
N ARG A 359 7.76 -21.55 6.01
CA ARG A 359 8.44 -20.42 5.38
C ARG A 359 9.77 -20.20 6.09
N GLN A 360 10.78 -19.76 5.34
CA GLN A 360 12.09 -19.49 5.92
C GLN A 360 11.97 -18.38 6.97
N THR A 361 12.46 -18.66 8.18
CA THR A 361 12.75 -17.69 9.26
C THR A 361 11.56 -16.90 9.81
N GLN A 362 10.42 -17.55 10.09
CA GLN A 362 9.37 -16.90 10.87
C GLN A 362 8.53 -17.87 11.69
N TRP A 363 8.67 -17.83 13.02
CA TRP A 363 7.94 -18.70 13.96
C TRP A 363 6.42 -18.55 13.89
N LEU A 364 5.92 -17.37 13.50
CA LEU A 364 4.49 -17.17 13.24
C LEU A 364 3.98 -18.03 12.09
N SER A 365 4.79 -18.25 11.05
CA SER A 365 4.45 -19.18 9.96
C SER A 365 4.61 -20.64 10.36
N LEU A 366 5.47 -20.92 11.35
CA LEU A 366 5.63 -22.26 11.92
C LEU A 366 4.44 -22.63 12.82
N SER A 367 3.73 -21.69 13.42
CA SER A 367 2.55 -21.97 14.27
C SER A 367 1.50 -22.84 13.56
N GLU A 368 1.20 -22.56 12.29
CA GLU A 368 0.28 -23.38 11.49
C GLU A 368 0.89 -24.75 11.16
N CYS A 369 2.20 -24.79 10.90
CA CYS A 369 2.92 -26.03 10.63
C CYS A 369 2.97 -26.95 11.85
N ILE A 370 3.17 -26.40 13.06
CA ILE A 370 3.15 -27.14 14.33
C ILE A 370 1.76 -27.72 14.58
N THR A 371 0.71 -26.93 14.37
CA THR A 371 -0.68 -27.41 14.52
C THR A 371 -0.94 -28.58 13.57
N ARG A 372 -0.56 -28.46 12.29
CA ARG A 372 -0.66 -29.55 11.30
C ARG A 372 0.22 -30.75 11.66
N LEU A 373 1.40 -30.53 12.25
CA LEU A 373 2.30 -31.61 12.66
C LEU A 373 1.69 -32.42 13.81
N LEU A 374 1.12 -31.76 14.81
CA LEU A 374 0.45 -32.39 15.95
C LEU A 374 -0.81 -33.15 15.53
N GLU A 375 -1.61 -32.58 14.62
CA GLU A 375 -2.77 -33.24 14.02
C GLU A 375 -2.38 -34.57 13.36
N GLN A 376 -1.20 -34.61 12.74
CA GLN A 376 -0.70 -35.75 11.96
C GLN A 376 0.26 -36.64 12.76
N TRP A 377 0.41 -36.40 14.07
CA TRP A 377 1.50 -36.95 14.88
C TRP A 377 1.51 -38.48 14.92
N ASP A 378 0.37 -39.10 15.23
CA ASP A 378 0.28 -40.55 15.41
C ASP A 378 0.45 -41.28 14.07
N ALA A 379 -0.15 -40.76 12.99
CA ALA A 379 0.05 -41.25 11.63
C ALA A 379 1.53 -41.18 11.21
N LEU A 380 2.19 -40.05 11.51
CA LEU A 380 3.60 -39.84 11.21
C LEU A 380 4.48 -40.79 12.01
N LEU A 381 4.21 -40.95 13.31
CA LEU A 381 4.97 -41.84 14.17
C LEU A 381 4.90 -43.28 13.65
N MET A 382 3.70 -43.78 13.34
CA MET A 382 3.52 -45.11 12.75
C MET A 382 4.21 -45.25 11.39
N PHE A 383 4.08 -44.23 10.53
CA PHE A 383 4.71 -44.24 9.22
C PHE A 383 6.24 -44.30 9.33
N MET A 384 6.84 -43.45 10.16
CA MET A 384 8.29 -43.39 10.35
C MET A 384 8.83 -44.69 10.96
N HIS A 385 8.11 -45.29 11.91
CA HIS A 385 8.41 -46.62 12.42
C HIS A 385 8.40 -47.70 11.33
N ALA A 386 7.43 -47.66 10.40
CA ALA A 386 7.37 -48.61 9.30
C ALA A 386 8.54 -48.43 8.30
N GLN A 387 9.01 -47.19 8.10
CA GLN A 387 10.19 -46.94 7.26
C GLN A 387 11.49 -47.43 7.93
N ASP A 388 11.61 -47.24 9.25
CA ASP A 388 12.74 -47.69 10.08
C ASP A 388 12.90 -49.22 10.06
N LEU A 389 11.78 -49.96 10.00
CA LEU A 389 11.75 -51.42 9.99
C LEU A 389 11.86 -52.05 8.58
N SER A 390 11.95 -51.25 7.52
CA SER A 390 11.96 -51.79 6.15
C SER A 390 13.30 -52.50 5.81
N GLU A 391 13.20 -53.69 5.22
CA GLU A 391 14.36 -54.58 4.94
C GLU A 391 15.29 -54.07 3.80
N THR A 392 14.81 -53.13 2.99
CA THR A 392 15.54 -52.57 1.84
C THR A 392 16.17 -51.22 2.22
N GLU A 393 17.28 -51.26 2.95
CA GLU A 393 18.05 -50.11 3.46
C GLU A 393 17.24 -49.12 4.34
N SER A 394 17.59 -49.05 5.63
CA SER A 394 16.95 -48.12 6.58
C SER A 394 17.04 -46.68 6.08
N ASP A 395 15.90 -46.02 5.92
CA ASP A 395 15.83 -44.61 5.50
C ASP A 395 16.37 -43.71 6.61
N THR A 396 17.65 -43.35 6.51
CA THR A 396 18.37 -42.57 7.54
C THR A 396 17.69 -41.25 7.90
N GLN A 397 16.97 -40.63 6.95
CA GLN A 397 16.18 -39.43 7.21
C GLN A 397 14.97 -39.74 8.08
N ALA A 398 14.25 -40.83 7.78
CA ALA A 398 13.11 -41.28 8.58
C ALA A 398 13.56 -41.69 9.99
N CYS A 399 14.70 -42.38 10.12
CA CYS A 399 15.28 -42.74 11.41
C CYS A 399 15.62 -41.50 12.26
N GLY A 400 16.22 -40.47 11.64
CA GLY A 400 16.54 -39.21 12.31
C GLY A 400 15.29 -38.46 12.78
N ILE A 401 14.24 -38.40 11.96
CA ILE A 401 12.95 -37.83 12.33
C ILE A 401 12.32 -38.62 13.49
N LEU A 402 12.32 -39.94 13.37
CA LEU A 402 11.73 -40.84 14.37
C LEU A 402 12.42 -40.74 15.72
N ALA A 403 13.75 -40.62 15.75
CA ALA A 403 14.50 -40.46 16.99
C ALA A 403 14.05 -39.21 17.77
N VAL A 404 13.80 -38.09 17.08
CA VAL A 404 13.28 -36.87 17.70
C VAL A 404 11.81 -37.03 18.11
N MET A 405 10.97 -37.65 17.27
CA MET A 405 9.56 -37.88 17.61
C MET A 405 9.35 -38.87 18.76
N ARG A 406 10.28 -39.78 19.00
CA ARG A 406 10.24 -40.75 20.12
C ARG A 406 10.56 -40.10 21.47
N ASP A 407 11.21 -38.93 21.49
CA ASP A 407 11.37 -38.18 22.73
C ASP A 407 10.00 -37.65 23.18
N PRO A 408 9.48 -38.11 24.33
CA PRO A 408 8.15 -37.71 24.80
C PRO A 408 8.04 -36.19 25.00
N TYR A 409 9.13 -35.51 25.38
CA TYR A 409 9.09 -34.06 25.60
C TYR A 409 8.98 -33.26 24.30
N THR A 410 9.43 -33.82 23.17
CA THR A 410 9.29 -33.15 21.85
C THR A 410 7.83 -32.86 21.54
N LYS A 411 6.93 -33.84 21.71
CA LYS A 411 5.49 -33.64 21.50
C LYS A 411 4.93 -32.58 22.45
N ILE A 412 5.31 -32.65 23.73
CA ILE A 412 4.82 -31.74 24.78
C ILE A 412 5.28 -30.29 24.52
N TYR A 413 6.52 -30.07 24.07
CA TYR A 413 6.99 -28.74 23.65
C TYR A 413 6.20 -28.20 22.46
N LEU A 414 5.91 -29.05 21.47
CA LEU A 414 5.09 -28.65 20.32
C LEU A 414 3.65 -28.32 20.74
N GLU A 415 3.07 -29.06 21.69
CA GLU A 415 1.76 -28.78 22.29
C GLU A 415 1.74 -27.46 23.08
N PHE A 416 2.84 -27.14 23.78
CA PHE A 416 2.99 -25.83 24.43
C PHE A 416 3.07 -24.71 23.38
N LEU A 417 3.90 -24.88 22.34
CA LEU A 417 4.06 -23.90 21.27
C LEU A 417 2.75 -23.69 20.48
N SER A 418 1.96 -24.75 20.28
CA SER A 418 0.65 -24.66 19.62
C SER A 418 -0.40 -23.95 20.48
N PHE A 419 -0.18 -23.81 21.78
CA PHE A 419 -0.97 -22.97 22.67
C PHE A 419 -0.46 -21.52 22.71
N ALA A 420 0.86 -21.33 22.82
CA ALA A 420 1.45 -20.02 23.09
C ALA A 420 1.59 -19.14 21.83
N LEU A 421 2.11 -19.68 20.72
CA LEU A 421 2.34 -18.92 19.48
C LEU A 421 1.05 -18.31 18.88
N PRO A 422 -0.12 -18.98 18.92
CA PRO A 422 -1.35 -18.38 18.42
C PRO A 422 -1.76 -17.07 19.11
N LYS A 423 -1.32 -16.83 20.36
CA LYS A 423 -1.59 -15.56 21.06
C LYS A 423 -0.89 -14.38 20.37
N ILE A 424 0.38 -14.57 20.00
CA ILE A 424 1.18 -13.58 19.24
C ILE A 424 0.64 -13.45 17.81
N LEU A 425 0.25 -14.58 17.19
CA LEU A 425 -0.34 -14.57 15.84
C LEU A 425 -1.68 -13.81 15.80
N ALA A 426 -2.53 -13.96 16.82
CA ALA A 426 -3.81 -13.26 16.92
C ALA A 426 -3.62 -11.73 17.03
N PHE A 427 -2.61 -11.29 17.78
CA PHE A 427 -2.22 -9.88 17.83
C PHE A 427 -1.87 -9.34 16.44
N ASN A 428 -1.03 -10.07 15.67
CA ASN A 428 -0.70 -9.65 14.30
C ASN A 428 -1.90 -9.61 13.38
N LYS A 429 -2.74 -10.66 13.38
CA LYS A 429 -3.95 -10.71 12.55
C LYS A 429 -4.92 -9.55 12.84
N THR A 430 -4.97 -9.08 14.08
CA THR A 430 -5.81 -7.93 14.47
C THR A 430 -5.31 -6.62 13.83
N LEU A 431 -3.99 -6.45 13.74
CA LEU A 431 -3.34 -5.27 13.16
C LEU A 431 -3.21 -5.34 11.63
N GLU A 432 -3.38 -6.52 11.03
CA GLU A 432 -3.45 -6.77 9.58
C GLU A 432 -4.80 -6.38 8.96
N SER A 433 -5.62 -5.54 9.61
CA SER A 433 -6.81 -4.97 8.96
C SER A 433 -6.43 -3.83 8.01
N SER A 434 -7.22 -3.63 6.94
CA SER A 434 -7.04 -2.54 5.99
C SER A 434 -7.39 -1.18 6.62
N GLY A 435 -6.73 -0.11 6.18
CA GLY A 435 -6.90 1.23 6.76
C GLY A 435 -6.09 1.44 8.04
N SER A 436 -6.45 2.43 8.86
CA SER A 436 -5.64 2.76 10.05
C SER A 436 -5.99 1.90 11.26
N THR A 437 -5.00 1.17 11.78
CA THR A 437 -5.13 0.28 12.96
C THR A 437 -4.51 0.87 14.23
N ILE A 438 -4.02 2.11 14.17
CA ILE A 438 -3.35 2.81 15.29
C ILE A 438 -4.22 2.87 16.56
N HIS A 439 -5.54 3.01 16.38
CA HIS A 439 -6.54 3.06 17.44
C HIS A 439 -6.62 1.75 18.26
N MET A 440 -6.28 0.60 17.68
CA MET A 440 -6.32 -0.70 18.35
C MET A 440 -4.97 -1.11 18.94
N LEU A 441 -3.87 -0.49 18.49
CA LEU A 441 -2.52 -0.97 18.78
C LEU A 441 -2.22 -1.03 20.28
N ALA A 442 -2.48 0.06 21.00
CA ALA A 442 -2.19 0.14 22.44
C ALA A 442 -2.98 -0.89 23.26
N ASP A 443 -4.29 -0.99 23.01
CA ASP A 443 -5.18 -1.85 23.79
C ASP A 443 -4.92 -3.33 23.48
N THR A 444 -4.70 -3.67 22.20
CA THR A 444 -4.38 -5.05 21.78
C THR A 444 -3.02 -5.48 22.33
N LEU A 445 -2.03 -4.59 22.33
CA LEU A 445 -0.71 -4.86 22.89
C LEU A 445 -0.77 -5.08 24.42
N ARG A 446 -1.47 -4.20 25.15
CA ARG A 446 -1.66 -4.35 26.61
C ARG A 446 -2.39 -5.63 26.97
N LYS A 447 -3.41 -5.99 26.18
CA LYS A 447 -4.15 -7.23 26.36
C LYS A 447 -3.24 -8.44 26.17
N LEU A 448 -2.50 -8.51 25.06
CA LEU A 448 -1.55 -9.61 24.83
C LEU A 448 -0.52 -9.70 25.96
N TYR A 449 0.06 -8.57 26.36
CA TYR A 449 1.07 -8.53 27.42
C TYR A 449 0.53 -9.06 28.75
N SER A 450 -0.67 -8.60 29.14
CA SER A 450 -1.35 -9.07 30.36
C SER A 450 -1.71 -10.55 30.28
N ASP A 451 -2.20 -11.01 29.12
CA ASP A 451 -2.56 -12.40 28.88
C ASP A 451 -1.34 -13.31 29.06
N ILE A 452 -0.15 -12.92 28.57
CA ILE A 452 1.09 -13.70 28.72
C ILE A 452 1.62 -13.64 30.16
N LEU A 453 1.64 -12.46 30.80
CA LEU A 453 2.05 -12.33 32.21
C LEU A 453 1.20 -13.22 33.13
N SER A 454 -0.11 -13.28 32.90
CA SER A 454 -1.04 -14.06 33.72
C SER A 454 -0.79 -15.57 33.69
N LEU A 455 0.04 -16.07 32.75
CA LEU A 455 0.39 -17.48 32.65
C LEU A 455 1.45 -17.91 33.66
N TYR A 456 2.20 -16.96 34.25
CA TYR A 456 3.27 -17.27 35.20
C TYR A 456 3.42 -16.27 36.35
N MET A 457 2.68 -15.16 36.35
CA MET A 457 2.62 -14.19 37.44
C MET A 457 1.23 -14.12 38.09
N GLU A 458 1.19 -13.61 39.32
CA GLU A 458 -0.04 -13.45 40.09
C GLU A 458 -1.05 -12.49 39.41
N PRO A 459 -2.27 -12.93 39.03
CA PRO A 459 -3.25 -12.11 38.34
C PRO A 459 -3.68 -10.86 39.13
N ALA A 460 -3.78 -10.97 40.46
CA ALA A 460 -4.16 -9.85 41.31
C ALA A 460 -3.16 -8.68 41.21
N PHE A 461 -1.86 -8.98 41.07
CA PHE A 461 -0.82 -7.98 40.90
C PHE A 461 -0.95 -7.28 39.54
N ILE A 462 -1.15 -8.04 38.46
CA ILE A 462 -1.31 -7.50 37.11
C ILE A 462 -2.50 -6.53 37.04
N GLN A 463 -3.63 -6.90 37.66
CA GLN A 463 -4.85 -6.07 37.69
C GLN A 463 -4.71 -4.79 38.52
N GLN A 464 -3.90 -4.82 39.58
CA GLN A 464 -3.68 -3.67 40.46
C GLN A 464 -2.60 -2.72 39.94
N CYS A 465 -1.82 -3.15 38.94
CA CYS A 465 -0.74 -2.36 38.40
C CYS A 465 -1.27 -1.12 37.67
N ARG A 466 -0.72 0.05 38.00
CA ARG A 466 -1.10 1.32 37.36
C ARG A 466 -0.63 1.41 35.90
N SER A 467 0.51 0.78 35.60
CA SER A 467 1.16 0.80 34.28
C SER A 467 1.76 -0.56 34.02
N LEU A 468 1.25 -1.27 33.01
CA LEU A 468 1.77 -2.57 32.61
C LEU A 468 3.24 -2.50 32.15
N ALA A 469 3.70 -1.36 31.64
CA ALA A 469 5.10 -1.20 31.22
C ALA A 469 6.10 -1.25 32.38
N ASP A 470 5.65 -0.96 33.59
CA ASP A 470 6.49 -0.88 34.78
C ASP A 470 6.72 -2.28 35.38
N ILE A 471 5.96 -3.28 34.96
CA ILE A 471 6.14 -4.67 35.37
C ILE A 471 7.46 -5.17 34.80
N ASP A 472 8.35 -5.61 35.68
CA ASP A 472 9.54 -6.37 35.30
C ASP A 472 9.14 -7.84 35.11
N PRO A 473 9.09 -8.36 33.85
CA PRO A 473 8.69 -9.73 33.57
C PRO A 473 9.64 -10.78 34.17
N SER A 474 10.87 -10.39 34.52
CA SER A 474 11.91 -11.29 35.04
C SER A 474 11.99 -11.26 36.57
N ASN A 475 11.12 -10.51 37.24
CA ASN A 475 11.10 -10.43 38.68
C ASN A 475 10.53 -11.72 39.32
N GLU A 476 11.42 -12.59 39.79
CA GLU A 476 11.09 -13.86 40.43
C GLU A 476 10.16 -13.72 41.64
N ALA A 477 10.20 -12.60 42.37
CA ALA A 477 9.34 -12.38 43.54
C ALA A 477 7.86 -12.23 43.19
N LEU A 478 7.55 -11.92 41.92
CA LEU A 478 6.18 -11.76 41.41
C LEU A 478 5.69 -12.99 40.65
N MET A 479 6.56 -13.99 40.44
CA MET A 479 6.23 -15.22 39.72
C MET A 479 5.51 -16.21 40.63
N LEU A 480 4.57 -16.94 40.04
CA LEU A 480 3.96 -18.10 40.66
C LEU A 480 5.01 -19.22 40.87
N PRO A 481 4.75 -20.18 41.77
CA PRO A 481 5.54 -21.41 41.84
C PRO A 481 5.70 -22.07 40.46
N LEU A 482 6.83 -22.74 40.22
CA LEU A 482 7.17 -23.28 38.89
C LEU A 482 6.07 -24.19 38.32
N GLU A 483 5.52 -25.02 39.18
CA GLU A 483 4.47 -26.00 38.90
C GLU A 483 3.12 -25.36 38.55
N SER A 484 2.94 -24.09 38.91
CA SER A 484 1.73 -23.31 38.61
C SER A 484 1.83 -22.56 37.29
N THR A 485 2.94 -22.69 36.54
CA THR A 485 3.07 -22.11 35.20
C THR A 485 2.03 -22.74 34.27
N TYR A 486 1.18 -21.91 33.67
CA TYR A 486 0.17 -22.40 32.75
C TYR A 486 0.76 -22.67 31.37
N ILE A 487 0.83 -23.95 30.99
CA ILE A 487 1.43 -24.43 29.74
C ILE A 487 0.40 -24.81 28.66
N GLY A 488 -0.89 -24.58 28.92
CA GLY A 488 -1.98 -25.02 28.04
C GLY A 488 -2.44 -26.46 28.32
N VAL A 489 -3.67 -26.76 27.88
CA VAL A 489 -4.38 -28.00 28.25
C VAL A 489 -3.68 -29.26 27.69
N ALA A 490 -3.32 -29.26 26.40
CA ALA A 490 -2.71 -30.41 25.75
C ALA A 490 -1.37 -30.78 26.39
N ALA A 491 -0.46 -29.80 26.52
CA ALA A 491 0.85 -30.02 27.15
C ALA A 491 0.71 -30.47 28.61
N PHE A 492 -0.24 -29.90 29.37
CA PHE A 492 -0.52 -30.33 30.74
C PHE A 492 -0.99 -31.80 30.80
N GLN A 493 -1.93 -32.20 29.95
CA GLN A 493 -2.40 -33.58 29.89
C GLN A 493 -1.26 -34.54 29.54
N SER A 494 -0.48 -34.25 28.50
CA SER A 494 0.66 -35.07 28.12
C SER A 494 1.71 -35.16 29.23
N LEU A 495 2.05 -34.05 29.88
CA LEU A 495 3.03 -34.01 30.98
C LEU A 495 2.56 -34.80 32.23
N THR A 496 1.26 -34.77 32.54
CA THR A 496 0.70 -35.53 33.68
C THR A 496 0.67 -37.03 33.41
N THR A 497 0.40 -37.45 32.17
CA THR A 497 0.44 -38.87 31.77
C THR A 497 1.86 -39.42 31.59
N LEU A 498 2.85 -38.55 31.45
CA LEU A 498 4.23 -38.96 31.22
C LEU A 498 4.88 -39.52 32.50
N ASN A 499 5.32 -40.78 32.42
CA ASN A 499 6.19 -41.43 33.39
C ASN A 499 7.64 -40.96 33.19
N SER A 500 7.97 -39.79 33.73
CA SER A 500 9.32 -39.22 33.69
C SER A 500 9.82 -38.78 35.07
N THR A 501 11.12 -38.52 35.18
CA THR A 501 11.73 -38.03 36.42
C THR A 501 11.27 -36.61 36.74
N ASN A 502 11.17 -36.29 38.03
CA ASN A 502 10.82 -34.93 38.47
C ASN A 502 11.77 -33.88 37.88
N GLN A 503 13.06 -34.21 37.70
CA GLN A 503 14.06 -33.32 37.11
C GLN A 503 13.71 -32.89 35.68
N MET A 504 13.36 -33.83 34.79
CA MET A 504 13.00 -33.49 33.41
C MET A 504 11.68 -32.69 33.34
N LYS A 505 10.73 -32.94 34.26
CA LYS A 505 9.50 -32.14 34.36
C LYS A 505 9.81 -30.70 34.78
N ILE A 506 10.71 -30.52 35.74
CA ILE A 506 11.18 -29.21 36.19
C ILE A 506 11.86 -28.46 35.03
N GLU A 507 12.78 -29.13 34.32
CA GLU A 507 13.49 -28.55 33.17
C GLU A 507 12.51 -28.10 32.08
N PHE A 508 11.53 -28.94 31.73
CA PHE A 508 10.47 -28.57 30.79
C PHE A 508 9.71 -27.31 31.22
N LEU A 509 9.26 -27.25 32.49
CA LEU A 509 8.54 -26.09 33.00
C LEU A 509 9.41 -24.83 33.04
N GLN A 510 10.70 -24.96 33.35
CA GLN A 510 11.67 -23.85 33.30
C GLN A 510 11.79 -23.29 31.88
N MET A 511 11.86 -24.15 30.86
CA MET A 511 11.94 -23.72 29.47
C MET A 511 10.63 -23.05 29.00
N CYS A 512 9.47 -23.61 29.36
CA CYS A 512 8.18 -22.98 29.09
C CYS A 512 8.05 -21.61 29.77
N ARG A 513 8.49 -21.48 31.03
CA ARG A 513 8.50 -20.19 31.73
C ARG A 513 9.48 -19.21 31.10
N ALA A 514 10.68 -19.65 30.74
CA ALA A 514 11.67 -18.83 30.04
C ALA A 514 11.09 -18.28 28.73
N PHE A 515 10.39 -19.10 27.95
CA PHE A 515 9.67 -18.65 26.75
C PHE A 515 8.71 -17.49 27.06
N LEU A 516 7.88 -17.62 28.11
CA LEU A 516 6.88 -16.62 28.48
C LEU A 516 7.52 -15.32 28.99
N VAL A 517 8.60 -15.42 29.78
CA VAL A 517 9.39 -14.29 30.26
C VAL A 517 10.04 -13.56 29.09
N THR A 518 10.79 -14.27 28.24
CA THR A 518 11.44 -13.71 27.05
C THR A 518 10.42 -13.10 26.09
N THR A 519 9.24 -13.70 25.93
CA THR A 519 8.15 -13.09 25.16
C THR A 519 7.78 -11.71 25.71
N CYS A 520 7.60 -11.58 27.03
CA CYS A 520 7.27 -10.31 27.66
C CYS A 520 8.43 -9.29 27.57
N GLU A 521 9.68 -9.71 27.79
CA GLU A 521 10.86 -8.85 27.65
C GLU A 521 10.96 -8.27 26.23
N GLU A 522 10.85 -9.13 25.23
CA GLU A 522 10.90 -8.72 23.83
C GLU A 522 9.70 -7.86 23.45
N MET A 523 8.51 -8.10 23.99
CA MET A 523 7.38 -7.18 23.79
C MET A 523 7.69 -5.77 24.32
N LYS A 524 8.36 -5.63 25.47
CA LYS A 524 8.79 -4.31 25.99
C LYS A 524 9.86 -3.67 25.12
N ASN A 525 10.78 -4.46 24.57
CA ASN A 525 11.85 -3.98 23.68
C ASN A 525 11.30 -3.51 22.33
N GLN A 526 10.37 -4.28 21.76
CA GLN A 526 9.87 -4.07 20.41
C GLN A 526 8.71 -3.06 20.35
N PHE A 527 7.94 -2.92 21.42
CA PHE A 527 6.75 -2.06 21.45
C PHE A 527 6.74 -1.11 22.66
N PRO A 528 6.50 0.20 22.44
CA PRO A 528 6.43 1.15 23.54
C PRO A 528 5.05 1.09 24.23
N LEU A 529 4.90 0.21 25.22
CA LEU A 529 3.65 -0.05 25.97
C LEU A 529 2.99 1.19 26.61
N SER A 530 3.82 2.18 26.97
CA SER A 530 3.39 3.44 27.60
C SER A 530 3.51 4.65 26.68
N ASP A 531 3.60 4.43 25.37
CA ASP A 531 3.65 5.52 24.40
C ASP A 531 2.40 6.42 24.50
N PRO A 532 2.55 7.72 24.82
CA PRO A 532 1.40 8.60 24.99
C PRO A 532 0.60 8.83 23.69
N LEU A 533 1.25 8.77 22.52
CA LEU A 533 0.56 8.90 21.23
C LEU A 533 -0.30 7.66 20.95
N LEU A 534 0.19 6.45 21.26
CA LEU A 534 -0.59 5.22 21.12
C LEU A 534 -1.78 5.20 22.08
N ILE A 535 -1.61 5.71 23.31
CA ILE A 535 -2.70 5.88 24.28
C ILE A 535 -3.74 6.89 23.77
N ALA A 536 -3.28 8.04 23.26
CA ALA A 536 -4.17 9.04 22.69
C ALA A 536 -4.92 8.49 21.47
N ALA A 537 -4.27 7.67 20.65
CA ALA A 537 -4.89 7.05 19.48
C ALA A 537 -6.02 6.07 19.84
N SER A 538 -5.93 5.33 20.95
CA SER A 538 -7.01 4.40 21.35
C SER A 538 -8.31 5.10 21.77
N LYS A 539 -8.25 6.40 22.05
CA LYS A 539 -9.44 7.23 22.28
C LYS A 539 -10.25 7.49 21.01
N LEU A 540 -9.68 7.22 19.83
CA LEU A 540 -10.41 7.28 18.55
C LEU A 540 -11.36 6.10 18.35
N ASN A 541 -11.26 5.03 19.17
CA ASN A 541 -12.18 3.90 19.12
C ASN A 541 -13.63 4.37 19.28
N MET A 542 -14.56 3.80 18.51
CA MET A 542 -15.95 4.25 18.52
C MET A 542 -16.61 4.08 19.89
N GLU A 543 -16.26 3.02 20.64
CA GLU A 543 -16.71 2.82 22.01
C GLU A 543 -16.21 3.92 22.95
N SER A 544 -14.92 4.29 22.84
CA SER A 544 -14.31 5.39 23.59
C SER A 544 -14.99 6.73 23.27
N VAL A 545 -15.30 6.98 22.00
CA VAL A 545 -16.03 8.18 21.58
C VAL A 545 -17.45 8.17 22.13
N ARG A 546 -18.20 7.07 21.98
CA ARG A 546 -19.59 6.92 22.45
C ARG A 546 -19.77 7.19 23.94
N THR A 547 -18.83 6.73 24.76
CA THR A 547 -18.93 6.86 26.23
C THR A 547 -18.73 8.30 26.72
N GLY A 548 -18.16 9.20 25.90
CA GLY A 548 -18.03 10.63 26.22
C GLY A 548 -17.11 10.96 27.41
N HIS A 549 -16.43 9.96 28.00
CA HIS A 549 -15.59 10.09 29.20
C HIS A 549 -14.17 10.58 28.92
N VAL A 550 -13.90 11.09 27.73
CA VAL A 550 -12.55 11.47 27.34
C VAL A 550 -12.17 12.82 27.96
N THR A 551 -11.02 12.87 28.62
CA THR A 551 -10.27 14.08 28.99
C THR A 551 -10.04 14.99 27.78
N SER A 552 -9.45 16.18 27.97
CA SER A 552 -9.15 17.08 26.85
C SER A 552 -8.24 16.39 25.81
N PHE A 553 -8.85 15.78 24.80
CA PHE A 553 -8.21 15.00 23.73
C PHE A 553 -7.14 15.85 23.03
N VAL A 554 -7.45 17.14 22.86
CA VAL A 554 -6.55 18.13 22.27
C VAL A 554 -5.25 18.26 23.08
N SER A 555 -5.32 18.30 24.42
CA SER A 555 -4.14 18.47 25.28
C SER A 555 -3.16 17.30 25.20
N GLU A 556 -3.64 16.10 24.89
CA GLU A 556 -2.81 14.89 24.80
C GLU A 556 -2.16 14.74 23.43
N ILE A 557 -2.77 15.31 22.38
CA ILE A 557 -2.31 15.15 20.99
C ILE A 557 -1.36 16.27 20.57
N LEU A 558 -1.61 17.48 21.06
CA LEU A 558 -0.84 18.66 20.69
C LEU A 558 0.68 18.48 20.86
N PRO A 559 1.18 17.84 21.94
CA PRO A 559 2.63 17.62 22.11
C PRO A 559 3.25 16.77 21.00
N HIS A 560 2.47 15.86 20.39
CA HIS A 560 2.95 14.96 19.34
C HIS A 560 2.91 15.58 17.95
N PHE A 561 1.98 16.51 17.69
CA PHE A 561 1.87 17.16 16.39
C PHE A 561 1.73 18.69 16.54
N PRO A 562 2.82 19.37 16.95
CA PRO A 562 2.80 20.81 17.13
C PRO A 562 2.50 21.51 15.80
N GLY A 563 1.62 22.50 15.86
CA GLY A 563 1.21 23.24 14.67
C GLY A 563 0.30 22.45 13.72
N VAL A 564 -0.35 21.36 14.15
CA VAL A 564 -1.51 20.82 13.39
C VAL A 564 -2.74 21.71 13.56
N ILE A 565 -2.87 22.35 14.72
CA ILE A 565 -3.93 23.31 15.04
C ILE A 565 -3.28 24.59 15.55
N ALA A 566 -3.80 25.75 15.12
CA ALA A 566 -3.41 27.03 15.67
C ALA A 566 -3.95 27.20 17.10
N ASP A 567 -3.15 27.73 18.02
CA ASP A 567 -3.49 27.85 19.45
C ASP A 567 -4.88 28.45 19.74
N LYS A 568 -5.30 29.42 18.92
CA LYS A 568 -6.61 30.07 19.02
C LYS A 568 -7.81 29.14 18.74
N GLU A 569 -7.61 28.03 18.04
CA GLU A 569 -8.67 27.06 17.69
C GLU A 569 -8.73 25.87 18.66
N LEU A 570 -7.82 25.76 19.64
CA LEU A 570 -7.74 24.59 20.53
C LEU A 570 -9.05 24.34 21.29
N GLN A 571 -9.62 25.38 21.89
CA GLN A 571 -10.90 25.26 22.62
C GLN A 571 -12.02 24.82 21.69
N ARG A 572 -12.09 25.39 20.49
CA ARG A 572 -13.10 25.02 19.49
C ARG A 572 -12.98 23.54 19.11
N VAL A 573 -11.76 23.02 18.98
CA VAL A 573 -11.54 21.61 18.63
C VAL A 573 -11.94 20.69 19.78
N ASP A 574 -11.64 21.06 21.03
CA ASP A 574 -12.07 20.30 22.22
C ASP A 574 -13.61 20.29 22.33
N ASP A 575 -14.26 21.42 22.08
CA ASP A 575 -15.73 21.53 22.05
C ASP A 575 -16.35 20.64 20.96
N LEU A 576 -15.73 20.60 19.78
CA LEU A 576 -16.18 19.74 18.67
C LEU A 576 -16.03 18.26 19.01
N TRP A 577 -14.90 17.87 19.62
CA TRP A 577 -14.67 16.50 20.08
C TRP A 577 -15.77 16.05 21.05
N ARG A 578 -16.08 16.89 22.05
CA ARG A 578 -17.14 16.62 23.05
C ARG A 578 -18.55 16.57 22.47
N GLN A 579 -18.77 17.14 21.29
CA GLN A 579 -20.08 17.16 20.63
C GLN A 579 -20.37 15.90 19.82
N ILE A 580 -19.34 15.17 19.36
CA ILE A 580 -19.52 13.95 18.55
C ILE A 580 -20.51 12.96 19.19
N PRO A 581 -20.41 12.65 20.50
CA PRO A 581 -21.28 11.64 21.12
C PRO A 581 -22.77 11.96 21.08
N TYR A 582 -23.11 13.24 20.96
CA TYR A 582 -24.49 13.73 21.05
C TYR A 582 -25.08 14.14 19.70
N LYS A 583 -24.23 14.55 18.75
CA LYS A 583 -24.66 15.11 17.45
C LYS A 583 -24.55 14.12 16.30
N GLU A 584 -23.62 13.19 16.36
CA GLU A 584 -23.46 12.18 15.31
C GLU A 584 -24.28 10.95 15.66
N ASP A 585 -24.96 10.40 14.66
CA ASP A 585 -25.64 9.12 14.80
C ASP A 585 -24.58 8.01 14.91
N LEU A 586 -24.32 7.63 16.16
CA LEU A 586 -23.41 6.58 16.56
C LEU A 586 -24.10 5.21 16.61
N SER A 587 -25.39 5.09 16.26
CA SER A 587 -26.13 3.82 16.36
C SER A 587 -25.85 2.85 15.20
N ALA A 588 -25.29 3.34 14.10
CA ALA A 588 -24.92 2.50 12.96
C ALA A 588 -23.65 1.68 13.24
N ASP A 589 -23.67 0.39 12.89
CA ASP A 589 -22.51 -0.49 12.85
C ASP A 589 -21.59 -0.12 11.68
N LEU A 590 -20.99 1.07 11.75
CA LEU A 590 -19.94 1.50 10.83
C LEU A 590 -18.60 0.95 11.33
N ASP A 591 -17.74 0.53 10.41
CA ASP A 591 -16.34 0.30 10.78
C ASP A 591 -15.63 1.64 11.10
N PHE A 592 -14.46 1.53 11.72
CA PHE A 592 -13.69 2.69 12.18
C PHE A 592 -13.43 3.73 11.07
N LEU A 593 -13.08 3.28 9.86
CA LEU A 593 -12.73 4.18 8.77
C LEU A 593 -13.97 4.88 8.21
N HIS A 594 -15.07 4.15 8.00
CA HIS A 594 -16.33 4.72 7.53
C HIS A 594 -16.95 5.69 8.53
N PHE A 595 -16.82 5.41 9.83
CA PHE A 595 -17.24 6.35 10.87
C PHE A 595 -16.50 7.68 10.76
N TRP A 596 -15.16 7.65 10.73
CA TRP A 596 -14.37 8.86 10.63
C TRP A 596 -14.56 9.57 9.28
N GLN A 597 -14.73 8.83 8.18
CA GLN A 597 -15.09 9.40 6.87
C GLN A 597 -16.40 10.18 6.92
N LYS A 598 -17.43 9.67 7.61
CA LYS A 598 -18.71 10.38 7.81
C LYS A 598 -18.50 11.68 8.60
N VAL A 599 -17.74 11.64 9.70
CA VAL A 599 -17.40 12.82 10.50
C VAL A 599 -16.63 13.85 9.66
N PHE A 600 -15.64 13.41 8.87
CA PHE A 600 -14.82 14.28 8.02
C PHE A 600 -15.57 14.85 6.81
N SER A 601 -16.72 14.28 6.44
CA SER A 601 -17.56 14.78 5.35
C SER A 601 -18.42 15.97 5.79
N ASN A 602 -18.50 16.24 7.09
CA ASN A 602 -19.24 17.35 7.66
C ASN A 602 -18.28 18.52 7.96
N GLU A 603 -18.38 19.60 7.19
CA GLU A 603 -17.52 20.81 7.29
C GLU A 603 -17.50 21.42 8.71
N HIS A 604 -18.52 21.17 9.54
CA HIS A 604 -18.55 21.58 10.94
C HIS A 604 -17.35 21.03 11.74
N TYR A 605 -16.91 19.81 11.41
CA TYR A 605 -15.80 19.12 12.07
C TYR A 605 -14.44 19.35 11.42
N ASP A 606 -14.33 20.21 10.39
CA ASP A 606 -13.07 20.48 9.69
C ASP A 606 -11.86 20.72 10.62
N PRO A 607 -11.91 21.63 11.63
CA PRO A 607 -10.77 21.83 12.52
C PRO A 607 -10.35 20.55 13.28
N LEU A 608 -11.32 19.77 13.74
CA LEU A 608 -11.07 18.52 14.45
C LEU A 608 -10.51 17.44 13.51
N SER A 609 -10.99 17.41 12.27
CA SER A 609 -10.58 16.44 11.26
C SER A 609 -9.07 16.47 11.04
N TYR A 610 -8.41 17.62 11.11
CA TYR A 610 -6.96 17.71 10.93
C TYR A 610 -6.18 16.96 12.01
N CYS A 611 -6.59 17.07 13.28
CA CYS A 611 -5.96 16.35 14.38
C CYS A 611 -6.17 14.84 14.27
N VAL A 612 -7.42 14.43 14.04
CA VAL A 612 -7.74 13.01 13.94
C VAL A 612 -7.04 12.39 12.73
N LYS A 613 -7.04 13.08 11.58
CA LYS A 613 -6.31 12.64 10.37
C LYS A 613 -4.81 12.51 10.64
N ALA A 614 -4.18 13.45 11.36
CA ALA A 614 -2.75 13.36 11.70
C ALA A 614 -2.42 12.08 12.50
N ILE A 615 -3.23 11.73 13.51
CA ILE A 615 -3.07 10.48 14.27
C ILE A 615 -3.31 9.26 13.37
N MET A 616 -4.38 9.29 12.59
CA MET A 616 -4.75 8.17 11.71
C MET A 616 -3.71 7.91 10.61
N LEU A 617 -2.93 8.94 10.23
CA LEU A 617 -1.82 8.83 9.31
C LEU A 617 -0.58 8.20 9.93
N VAL A 618 -0.43 8.16 11.25
CA VAL A 618 0.70 7.48 11.89
C VAL A 618 0.75 6.04 11.36
N PRO A 619 1.88 5.64 10.76
CA PRO A 619 1.97 4.36 10.08
C PRO A 619 2.10 3.25 11.12
N VAL A 620 1.16 2.31 11.06
CA VAL A 620 1.24 0.99 11.70
C VAL A 620 1.34 0.01 10.55
N ALA A 621 2.22 -1.00 10.63
CA ALA A 621 2.33 -2.01 9.59
C ALA A 621 0.99 -2.78 9.50
N ASN A 622 0.16 -2.35 8.55
CA ASN A 622 -1.20 -2.82 8.32
C ASN A 622 -1.27 -3.65 7.04
N ALA A 623 -2.44 -4.22 6.73
CA ALA A 623 -2.63 -5.07 5.56
C ALA A 623 -2.22 -4.39 4.25
N ASP A 624 -2.48 -3.09 4.12
CA ASP A 624 -2.29 -2.36 2.87
C ASP A 624 -0.78 -2.28 2.51
N CYS A 625 0.07 -1.96 3.50
CA CYS A 625 1.52 -1.95 3.30
C CYS A 625 2.06 -3.35 2.98
N GLU A 626 1.65 -4.38 3.74
CA GLU A 626 2.11 -5.76 3.50
C GLU A 626 1.63 -6.34 2.17
N GLN A 627 0.44 -5.94 1.73
CA GLN A 627 -0.07 -6.29 0.41
C GLN A 627 0.83 -5.72 -0.68
N ILE A 628 1.19 -4.43 -0.61
CA ILE A 628 2.11 -3.80 -1.57
C ILE A 628 3.46 -4.51 -1.56
N PHE A 629 4.06 -4.75 -0.39
CA PHE A 629 5.35 -5.47 -0.32
C PHE A 629 5.26 -6.91 -0.84
N SER A 630 4.16 -7.61 -0.57
CA SER A 630 3.90 -8.95 -1.10
C SER A 630 3.77 -8.94 -2.63
N GLU A 631 3.13 -7.92 -3.20
CA GLU A 631 3.04 -7.75 -4.65
C GLU A 631 4.41 -7.50 -5.28
N LEU A 632 5.24 -6.65 -4.67
CA LEU A 632 6.61 -6.42 -5.13
C LEU A 632 7.40 -7.73 -5.15
N ARG A 633 7.29 -8.55 -4.09
CA ARG A 633 7.89 -9.89 -4.03
C ARG A 633 7.38 -10.80 -5.16
N GLN A 634 6.07 -10.81 -5.43
CA GLN A 634 5.48 -11.62 -6.49
C GLN A 634 5.95 -11.19 -7.89
N ILE A 635 5.97 -9.88 -8.17
CA ILE A 635 6.44 -9.36 -9.46
C ILE A 635 7.90 -9.75 -9.69
N LYS A 636 8.74 -9.63 -8.65
CA LYS A 636 10.14 -10.10 -8.69
C LYS A 636 10.25 -11.60 -8.95
N CYS A 637 9.47 -12.43 -8.26
CA CYS A 637 9.51 -13.89 -8.44
C CYS A 637 9.01 -14.34 -9.83
N ALA A 638 8.04 -13.62 -10.42
CA ALA A 638 7.47 -13.97 -11.71
C ALA A 638 8.35 -13.55 -12.91
N GLN A 639 9.21 -12.54 -12.73
CA GLN A 639 10.12 -12.06 -13.75
C GLN A 639 11.40 -12.90 -13.75
N SER A 640 11.63 -13.68 -14.80
CA SER A 640 12.81 -14.56 -14.94
C SER A 640 14.12 -13.81 -15.31
N SER A 641 14.14 -12.48 -15.27
CA SER A 641 15.27 -11.62 -15.66
C SER A 641 15.23 -10.31 -14.88
N HIS A 642 16.40 -9.66 -14.74
CA HIS A 642 16.60 -8.37 -14.05
C HIS A 642 15.42 -7.40 -14.19
N CYS A 643 14.77 -7.09 -13.06
CA CYS A 643 13.69 -6.12 -12.99
C CYS A 643 14.27 -4.82 -12.40
N THR A 644 14.51 -3.82 -13.26
CA THR A 644 14.99 -2.51 -12.80
C THR A 644 13.97 -1.88 -11.85
N ALA A 645 14.43 -1.03 -10.92
CA ALA A 645 13.55 -0.34 -9.97
C ALA A 645 12.41 0.42 -10.69
N ASP A 646 12.70 1.08 -11.82
CA ASP A 646 11.70 1.75 -12.66
C ASP A 646 10.64 0.79 -13.26
N SER A 647 11.07 -0.37 -13.75
CA SER A 647 10.15 -1.38 -14.31
C SER A 647 9.27 -1.98 -13.22
N LEU A 648 9.86 -2.29 -12.06
CA LEU A 648 9.16 -2.80 -10.90
C LEU A 648 8.11 -1.81 -10.40
N MET A 649 8.50 -0.54 -10.25
CA MET A 649 7.61 0.55 -9.84
C MET A 649 6.41 0.69 -10.78
N LYS A 650 6.64 0.71 -12.09
CA LYS A 650 5.56 0.84 -13.08
C LYS A 650 4.62 -0.36 -13.10
N LEU A 651 5.15 -1.58 -12.98
CA LEU A 651 4.31 -2.78 -12.91
C LEU A 651 3.47 -2.82 -11.62
N ALA A 652 4.09 -2.47 -10.48
CA ALA A 652 3.41 -2.39 -9.20
C ALA A 652 2.29 -1.34 -9.24
N ALA A 653 2.59 -0.12 -9.69
CA ALA A 653 1.60 0.95 -9.83
C ALA A 653 0.44 0.57 -10.78
N ALA A 654 0.73 -0.16 -11.87
CA ALA A 654 -0.31 -0.66 -12.76
C ALA A 654 -1.25 -1.62 -12.03
N ARG A 655 -0.68 -2.60 -11.32
CA ARG A 655 -1.45 -3.63 -10.60
C ARG A 655 -2.27 -3.04 -9.47
N GLU A 656 -1.66 -2.18 -8.66
CA GLU A 656 -2.29 -1.47 -7.55
C GLU A 656 -3.49 -0.65 -8.05
N GLY A 657 -3.29 0.19 -9.06
CA GLY A 657 -4.35 1.06 -9.59
C GLY A 657 -5.48 0.29 -10.28
N ILE A 658 -5.21 -0.84 -10.93
CA ILE A 658 -6.27 -1.66 -11.55
C ILE A 658 -7.11 -2.34 -10.48
N ARG A 659 -6.50 -2.83 -9.40
CA ARG A 659 -7.18 -3.59 -8.34
C ARG A 659 -8.34 -2.83 -7.70
N GLU A 660 -8.27 -1.49 -7.63
CA GLU A 660 -9.36 -0.66 -7.10
C GLU A 660 -10.69 -0.85 -7.85
N THR A 661 -10.64 -1.22 -9.13
CA THR A 661 -11.82 -1.42 -9.97
C THR A 661 -11.94 -2.83 -10.55
N GLY A 662 -10.83 -3.60 -10.58
CA GLY A 662 -10.70 -4.85 -11.33
C GLY A 662 -10.54 -4.63 -12.84
N CYS A 663 -9.76 -5.47 -13.52
CA CYS A 663 -9.48 -5.28 -14.96
C CYS A 663 -10.70 -5.32 -15.88
N ALA A 664 -11.79 -5.97 -15.44
CA ALA A 664 -13.04 -6.04 -16.20
C ALA A 664 -13.71 -4.66 -16.30
N ASP A 665 -13.83 -3.97 -15.16
CA ASP A 665 -14.53 -2.70 -15.02
C ASP A 665 -13.60 -1.48 -15.18
N PHE A 666 -12.29 -1.68 -15.08
CA PHE A 666 -11.27 -0.66 -15.29
C PHE A 666 -11.48 0.13 -16.59
N GLU A 667 -11.55 1.46 -16.51
CA GLU A 667 -11.60 2.34 -17.68
C GLU A 667 -10.35 3.20 -17.82
N PRO A 668 -9.67 3.21 -19.00
CA PRO A 668 -8.46 4.00 -19.18
C PRO A 668 -8.67 5.50 -18.96
N SER A 669 -7.81 6.11 -18.15
CA SER A 669 -7.85 7.54 -17.88
C SER A 669 -7.48 8.37 -19.13
N LYS A 670 -7.81 9.67 -19.12
CA LYS A 670 -7.39 10.60 -20.18
C LYS A 670 -5.86 10.63 -20.31
N THR A 671 -5.15 10.54 -19.20
CA THR A 671 -3.68 10.49 -19.13
C THR A 671 -3.15 9.26 -19.87
N MET A 672 -3.73 8.08 -19.61
CA MET A 672 -3.35 6.83 -20.28
C MET A 672 -3.61 6.88 -21.79
N TYR A 673 -4.74 7.42 -22.23
CA TYR A 673 -5.02 7.58 -23.66
C TYR A 673 -4.04 8.53 -24.36
N GLN A 674 -3.56 9.56 -23.67
CA GLN A 674 -2.54 10.47 -24.22
C GLN A 674 -1.19 9.76 -24.34
N LYS A 675 -0.79 8.99 -23.32
CA LYS A 675 0.44 8.19 -23.32
C LYS A 675 0.45 7.14 -24.42
N PHE A 676 -0.66 6.42 -24.59
CA PHE A 676 -0.78 5.40 -25.63
C PHE A 676 -0.56 5.95 -27.05
N LYS A 677 -0.95 7.21 -27.30
CA LYS A 677 -0.81 7.86 -28.61
C LYS A 677 0.61 8.36 -28.90
N LYS A 678 1.45 8.54 -27.88
CA LYS A 678 2.83 8.99 -28.06
C LYS A 678 3.69 7.81 -28.53
N SER A 679 4.19 7.86 -29.76
CA SER A 679 4.97 6.76 -30.37
C SER A 679 6.18 6.36 -29.53
N GLY A 680 6.88 7.34 -28.93
CA GLY A 680 8.02 7.10 -28.04
C GLY A 680 7.70 6.39 -26.73
N THR A 681 6.42 6.34 -26.32
CA THR A 681 5.99 5.63 -25.09
C THR A 681 5.85 4.12 -25.33
N LEU A 682 5.45 3.72 -26.53
CA LEU A 682 5.30 2.31 -26.91
C LEU A 682 6.52 1.73 -27.62
N TYR A 683 7.34 2.58 -28.26
CA TYR A 683 8.50 2.19 -29.04
C TYR A 683 9.61 3.25 -28.93
N ALA A 684 10.19 3.45 -27.74
CA ALA A 684 11.44 4.19 -27.63
C ALA A 684 12.56 3.37 -28.30
N ARG A 685 13.39 4.00 -29.16
CA ARG A 685 14.67 3.41 -29.58
C ARG A 685 15.54 3.32 -28.33
N GLN A 686 15.89 2.11 -27.91
CA GLN A 686 16.97 1.91 -26.94
C GLN A 686 18.24 2.51 -27.55
N VAL A 687 18.75 3.59 -26.97
CA VAL A 687 20.13 4.02 -27.24
C VAL A 687 21.00 2.99 -26.53
N GLN A 688 21.63 2.11 -27.31
CA GLN A 688 22.71 1.28 -26.80
C GLN A 688 23.86 2.22 -26.44
N GLU A 689 24.11 2.42 -25.15
CA GLU A 689 25.45 2.78 -24.67
C GLU A 689 26.33 1.52 -24.82
N GLY A 690 26.74 1.26 -26.07
CA GLY A 690 27.73 0.25 -26.39
C GLY A 690 29.11 0.89 -26.36
N GLY A 691 29.85 0.69 -25.26
CA GLY A 691 31.30 0.80 -25.28
C GLY A 691 31.85 -0.24 -26.25
N ASP A 692 32.55 0.25 -27.28
CA ASP A 692 33.21 -0.52 -28.32
C ASP A 692 34.37 -1.33 -27.68
N CYS A 693 34.11 -2.55 -27.22
CA CYS A 693 35.17 -3.54 -26.98
C CYS A 693 35.34 -4.38 -28.24
N LYS A 694 36.10 -3.87 -29.20
CA LYS A 694 36.71 -4.69 -30.24
C LYS A 694 37.74 -5.59 -29.58
N GLY A 695 37.49 -6.89 -29.63
CA GLY A 695 38.49 -7.91 -29.31
C GLY A 695 39.64 -7.88 -30.31
N GLU A 696 40.85 -7.80 -29.79
CA GLU A 696 42.03 -8.27 -30.50
C GLU A 696 42.20 -9.77 -30.19
N GLN A 697 42.22 -10.56 -31.26
CA GLN A 697 42.68 -11.94 -31.23
C GLN A 697 44.20 -11.95 -31.06
N ASN A 698 44.67 -12.58 -29.99
CA ASN A 698 45.81 -13.51 -29.97
C ASN A 698 45.80 -14.31 -28.68
#